data_AF-A0A8H3GV50-F1
#
_entry.id   AF-A0A8H3GV50-F1
#
_cell.length_a   1.000
_cell.length_b   1.000
_cell.length_c   1.000
_cell.angle_alpha   90.00
_cell.angle_beta   90.00
_cell.angle_gamma   90.00
#
_symmetry.space_group_name_H-M   'P 1'
#
loop_
_entity.id
_entity.type
_entity.pdbx_description
1 polymer ?
#
loop_
_entity_poly.entity_id
_entity_poly.type
_entity_poly.pdbx_seq_one_letter_code
_entity_poly.pdbx_strand_id
1 'polypeptide(L)'
;MAGLDSALSRLQKAINLIPLIDNHAHNVFQSYSPSEQYPRESLVSEATGGALNDSVYSLAHLRMRKQLAQFLELPTDASWNMIQTTARNRDYETFCRDLIKQAGIQIILFDDGIVNEFCHPISWHNRLTPNPNKRIVRIETLFETIVATAGPQAAFDGFIHAIKGFADDQDVVGFKSIAAYRSGLDIQPSNLDISSMISNAPFQVLEQEMQQVTENAPPFRVEHPVVVKWVVNTTLSIISGRGRPIQFHTGLGDNDIDLIKSDASHLQPLIKAYPDVPFVLLHSGYPYARQAGYLATVYSNVYLDFGLAIPLLSGSGQRDLVHQLMEICPTNKLLWSSDAAFHPERFYLGALQSRQALAEVLAEYTDRQEIQFEEALEIAKRLFFENSNKLYNLGIKYTELGQSTSADTTIPSDQIVPTETGKLAKIPANLDLKGSISFVKSQGVKFIRLTWVDYVNLIRYRVVPIAHFASISGNNFISGLETSSSQRIAESGPGIVRVGISLGVQDSMPAGGVVSGDMDLRADFSSMWNAPFAPGHAYMMGRFFEKAHYQGGIGQSDICPRTILHKIIQRAECELDAKFLVGFETEFILLDHSNSPIRNGPWSASQKLQCGPAADCVHEIAQCIIDSGIKLEMYHAESSRGQYEVVTGPLPPLQAADALVATREIIYNVARKYGYRATLSPRLYSNQSGTACHTHISVQSPRSNTPSNHPDIPSLPSDLASLMAGLLENLVSVCAFTLPVDACYSRVMDGVWSGGSWVCWGRENKEAPLRLCGSGKGFNVEIKAFDGTANPYLGLAAVLGAGVAGLATEKVLEMRNCVAVAASLTEQQRHDMRIITRMPTQSPVLEPELGLNMNFIRSWLPESAWEIFKSVREDERNNLKALKENKGNSDLSWKELSAIVCQEHY
;
A
#
# COMPACT_ATOMS: atom_id res chain seq x y z
N MET A 1 11.88 0.25 17.70
CA MET A 1 11.67 1.41 16.81
C MET A 1 10.77 0.92 15.68
N ALA A 2 9.48 0.72 15.95
CA ALA A 2 8.42 1.67 15.56
C ALA A 2 8.55 2.00 14.06
N GLY A 3 7.97 1.14 13.23
CA GLY A 3 7.92 1.31 11.79
C GLY A 3 7.24 2.63 11.46
N LEU A 4 7.95 3.49 10.74
CA LEU A 4 7.38 4.74 10.27
C LEU A 4 6.82 4.46 8.88
N ASP A 5 5.53 4.05 8.81
CA ASP A 5 4.72 4.31 7.62
C ASP A 5 5.06 5.76 7.15
N SER A 6 5.25 6.01 5.85
CA SER A 6 5.48 7.38 5.37
C SER A 6 4.38 8.31 5.86
N ALA A 7 4.69 9.58 6.15
CA ALA A 7 3.68 10.51 6.67
C ALA A 7 2.45 10.54 5.78
N LEU A 8 2.65 10.47 4.46
CA LEU A 8 1.58 10.37 3.47
C LEU A 8 0.70 9.14 3.64
N SER A 9 1.28 7.94 3.75
CA SER A 9 0.51 6.70 3.94
C SER A 9 -0.30 6.74 5.24
N ARG A 10 0.31 7.22 6.34
CA ARG A 10 -0.36 7.35 7.64
C ARG A 10 -1.50 8.36 7.58
N LEU A 11 -1.25 9.53 6.98
CA LEU A 11 -2.24 10.61 6.90
C LEU A 11 -3.37 10.22 5.97
N GLN A 12 -3.12 9.58 4.83
CA GLN A 12 -4.18 9.09 3.95
C GLN A 12 -5.08 8.07 4.66
N LYS A 13 -4.51 7.11 5.41
CA LYS A 13 -5.30 6.15 6.19
C LYS A 13 -6.13 6.86 7.27
N ALA A 14 -5.49 7.71 8.07
CA ALA A 14 -6.15 8.39 9.19
C ALA A 14 -7.20 9.41 8.73
N ILE A 15 -6.89 10.23 7.73
CA ILE A 15 -7.81 11.22 7.17
C ILE A 15 -9.03 10.53 6.56
N ASN A 16 -8.89 9.37 5.92
CA ASN A 16 -10.04 8.64 5.37
C ASN A 16 -11.04 8.13 6.43
N LEU A 17 -10.65 8.09 7.72
CA LEU A 17 -11.53 7.73 8.84
C LEU A 17 -12.27 8.94 9.43
N ILE A 18 -11.90 10.17 9.04
CA ILE A 18 -12.52 11.38 9.57
C ILE A 18 -13.92 11.56 8.98
N PRO A 19 -14.99 11.62 9.80
CA PRO A 19 -16.33 11.98 9.31
C PRO A 19 -16.33 13.39 8.70
N LEU A 20 -17.12 13.62 7.65
CA LEU A 20 -17.22 14.95 7.02
C LEU A 20 -18.51 15.67 7.44
N ILE A 21 -18.40 16.98 7.66
CA ILE A 21 -19.52 17.91 7.61
C ILE A 21 -19.40 18.68 6.30
N ASP A 22 -20.35 18.46 5.40
CA ASP A 22 -20.41 19.21 4.15
C ASP A 22 -21.11 20.55 4.42
N ASN A 23 -20.31 21.62 4.56
CA ASN A 23 -20.84 22.92 5.00
C ASN A 23 -21.64 23.67 3.93
N HIS A 24 -21.60 23.21 2.67
CA HIS A 24 -22.32 23.84 1.58
C HIS A 24 -22.50 22.87 0.39
N ALA A 25 -23.75 22.62 0.03
CA ALA A 25 -24.11 21.90 -1.19
C ALA A 25 -25.52 22.28 -1.64
N HIS A 26 -25.94 21.69 -2.75
CA HIS A 26 -27.26 21.88 -3.36
C HIS A 26 -27.94 20.54 -3.64
N ASN A 27 -29.23 20.61 -3.97
CA ASN A 27 -30.06 19.44 -4.14
C ASN A 27 -29.59 18.56 -5.31
N VAL A 28 -29.80 17.25 -5.19
CA VAL A 28 -29.59 16.30 -6.29
C VAL A 28 -30.86 16.13 -7.13
N PHE A 29 -30.67 15.70 -8.38
CA PHE A 29 -31.76 15.36 -9.27
C PHE A 29 -32.62 14.19 -8.76
N GLN A 30 -33.79 14.00 -9.37
CA GLN A 30 -34.69 12.87 -9.09
C GLN A 30 -34.33 11.62 -9.89
N SER A 31 -33.51 11.77 -10.95
CA SER A 31 -33.04 10.68 -11.81
C SER A 31 -31.77 11.07 -12.58
N TYR A 32 -31.18 10.13 -13.34
CA TYR A 32 -29.91 10.34 -14.05
C TYR A 32 -29.93 11.29 -15.24
N SER A 33 -31.09 11.52 -15.85
CA SER A 33 -31.20 12.28 -17.11
C SER A 33 -32.47 13.13 -17.12
N PRO A 34 -32.58 14.11 -16.22
CA PRO A 34 -33.80 14.92 -16.14
C PRO A 34 -33.92 15.93 -17.29
N SER A 35 -32.79 16.39 -17.85
CA SER A 35 -32.75 17.38 -18.94
C SER A 35 -31.38 17.40 -19.63
N GLU A 36 -31.35 17.73 -20.92
CA GLU A 36 -30.10 17.97 -21.69
C GLU A 36 -29.35 19.23 -21.22
N GLN A 37 -30.01 20.12 -20.48
CA GLN A 37 -29.40 21.36 -19.96
C GLN A 37 -28.34 21.12 -18.88
N TYR A 38 -28.33 19.93 -18.25
CA TYR A 38 -27.43 19.60 -17.15
C TYR A 38 -26.63 18.34 -17.44
N PRO A 39 -25.77 18.35 -18.48
CA PRO A 39 -25.02 17.17 -18.87
C PRO A 39 -23.95 16.84 -17.81
N ARG A 40 -23.58 15.57 -17.67
CA ARG A 40 -22.69 15.08 -16.60
C ARG A 40 -21.24 15.52 -16.75
N GLU A 41 -20.89 16.08 -17.90
CA GLU A 41 -19.66 16.77 -18.20
C GLU A 41 -19.42 17.95 -17.24
N SER A 42 -20.49 18.52 -16.66
CA SER A 42 -20.44 19.59 -15.64
C SER A 42 -19.92 19.15 -14.27
N LEU A 43 -19.70 17.85 -14.02
CA LEU A 43 -19.19 17.34 -12.73
C LEU A 43 -17.86 17.97 -12.28
N VAL A 44 -17.07 18.48 -13.23
CA VAL A 44 -15.76 19.10 -13.01
C VAL A 44 -15.61 20.41 -13.80
N SER A 45 -16.72 21.06 -14.17
CA SER A 45 -16.69 22.29 -14.96
C SER A 45 -17.90 23.17 -14.67
N GLU A 46 -17.67 24.47 -14.49
CA GLU A 46 -18.72 25.50 -14.45
C GLU A 46 -19.07 26.03 -15.86
N ALA A 47 -18.45 25.48 -16.92
CA ALA A 47 -18.76 25.87 -18.29
C ALA A 47 -20.18 25.45 -18.70
N THR A 48 -20.82 26.27 -19.52
CA THR A 48 -22.13 25.99 -20.11
C THR A 48 -22.04 26.02 -21.65
N GLY A 49 -23.05 25.48 -22.32
CA GLY A 49 -23.13 25.49 -23.80
C GLY A 49 -21.96 24.79 -24.49
N GLY A 50 -21.52 25.34 -25.63
CA GLY A 50 -20.47 24.72 -26.45
C GLY A 50 -19.13 24.52 -25.74
N ALA A 51 -18.78 25.39 -24.78
CA ALA A 51 -17.54 25.30 -24.00
C ALA A 51 -17.52 24.06 -23.08
N LEU A 52 -18.69 23.56 -22.67
CA LEU A 52 -18.77 22.36 -21.85
C LEU A 52 -18.31 21.11 -22.59
N ASN A 53 -18.40 21.08 -23.93
CA ASN A 53 -17.88 19.99 -24.75
C ASN A 53 -16.37 19.84 -24.62
N ASP A 54 -15.64 20.91 -24.30
CA ASP A 54 -14.19 20.88 -24.12
C ASP A 54 -13.78 20.33 -22.75
N SER A 55 -14.71 20.29 -21.78
CA SER A 55 -14.43 19.83 -20.42
C SER A 55 -13.89 18.40 -20.37
N VAL A 56 -14.31 17.54 -21.31
CA VAL A 56 -13.88 16.12 -21.39
C VAL A 56 -12.38 15.96 -21.67
N TYR A 57 -11.74 16.99 -22.22
CA TYR A 57 -10.31 17.03 -22.50
C TYR A 57 -9.49 17.62 -21.33
N SER A 58 -10.14 18.13 -20.28
CA SER A 58 -9.46 18.69 -19.12
C SER A 58 -8.80 17.62 -18.25
N LEU A 59 -7.71 17.97 -17.56
CA LEU A 59 -7.06 17.08 -16.59
C LEU A 59 -7.99 16.70 -15.42
N ALA A 60 -8.88 17.60 -15.02
CA ALA A 60 -9.91 17.35 -14.00
C ALA A 60 -10.86 16.24 -14.45
N HIS A 61 -11.34 16.29 -15.69
CA HIS A 61 -12.22 15.26 -16.25
C HIS A 61 -11.50 13.92 -16.40
N LEU A 62 -10.26 13.90 -16.92
CA LEU A 62 -9.50 12.66 -17.05
C LEU A 62 -9.24 11.98 -15.69
N ARG A 63 -9.03 12.78 -14.61
CA ARG A 63 -8.88 12.26 -13.25
C ARG A 63 -10.21 11.74 -12.69
N MET A 64 -11.27 12.53 -12.78
CA MET A 64 -12.62 12.14 -12.37
C MET A 64 -13.02 10.81 -13.01
N ARG A 65 -12.82 10.67 -14.32
CA ARG A 65 -13.14 9.46 -15.08
C ARG A 65 -12.53 8.21 -14.45
N LYS A 66 -11.24 8.26 -14.09
CA LYS A 66 -10.54 7.14 -13.44
C LYS A 66 -11.12 6.82 -12.06
N GLN A 67 -11.47 7.85 -11.29
CA GLN A 67 -12.00 7.68 -9.92
C GLN A 67 -13.45 7.15 -9.92
N LEU A 68 -14.28 7.59 -10.85
CA LEU A 68 -15.62 7.04 -11.02
C LEU A 68 -15.58 5.62 -11.58
N ALA A 69 -14.65 5.31 -12.49
CA ALA A 69 -14.42 3.93 -12.93
C ALA A 69 -14.09 3.04 -11.72
N GLN A 70 -13.20 3.48 -10.82
CA GLN A 70 -12.87 2.74 -9.60
C GLN A 70 -14.09 2.54 -8.68
N PHE A 71 -14.92 3.58 -8.47
CA PHE A 71 -16.15 3.47 -7.67
C PHE A 71 -17.17 2.50 -8.28
N LEU A 72 -17.27 2.48 -9.61
CA LEU A 72 -18.16 1.60 -10.36
C LEU A 72 -17.57 0.21 -10.62
N GLU A 73 -16.36 -0.08 -10.12
CA GLU A 73 -15.63 -1.34 -10.33
C GLU A 73 -15.34 -1.65 -11.82
N LEU A 74 -15.10 -0.60 -12.61
CA LEU A 74 -14.72 -0.67 -14.01
C LEU A 74 -13.19 -0.62 -14.19
N PRO A 75 -12.65 -1.13 -15.32
CA PRO A 75 -11.23 -0.96 -15.66
C PRO A 75 -10.77 0.51 -15.66
N THR A 76 -9.50 0.75 -15.33
CA THR A 76 -8.95 2.11 -15.20
C THR A 76 -8.93 2.93 -16.50
N ASP A 77 -9.02 2.25 -17.64
CA ASP A 77 -9.08 2.83 -18.99
C ASP A 77 -10.52 2.93 -19.54
N ALA A 78 -11.54 2.69 -18.70
CA ALA A 78 -12.94 2.81 -19.09
C ALA A 78 -13.27 4.15 -19.77
N SER A 79 -14.02 4.08 -20.88
CA SER A 79 -14.48 5.26 -21.61
C SER A 79 -15.52 6.03 -20.80
N TRP A 80 -15.64 7.34 -21.05
CA TRP A 80 -16.62 8.19 -20.37
C TRP A 80 -18.05 7.69 -20.58
N ASN A 81 -18.38 7.27 -21.80
CA ASN A 81 -19.68 6.67 -22.13
C ASN A 81 -19.96 5.39 -21.32
N MET A 82 -18.96 4.54 -21.09
CA MET A 82 -19.12 3.33 -20.29
C MET A 82 -19.41 3.65 -18.82
N ILE A 83 -18.76 4.67 -18.26
CA ILE A 83 -19.02 5.14 -16.90
C ILE A 83 -20.43 5.70 -16.77
N GLN A 84 -20.85 6.55 -17.71
CA GLN A 84 -22.20 7.12 -17.73
C GLN A 84 -23.26 6.03 -17.82
N THR A 85 -23.07 5.05 -18.72
CA THR A 85 -23.98 3.92 -18.91
C THR A 85 -24.05 3.02 -17.67
N THR A 86 -22.90 2.70 -17.07
CA THR A 86 -22.84 1.84 -15.89
C THR A 86 -23.49 2.50 -14.67
N ALA A 87 -23.26 3.80 -14.48
CA ALA A 87 -23.94 4.56 -13.44
C ALA A 87 -25.46 4.55 -13.67
N ARG A 88 -25.93 4.85 -14.89
CA ARG A 88 -27.36 4.85 -15.25
C ARG A 88 -28.08 3.52 -15.02
N ASN A 89 -27.35 2.40 -15.04
CA ASN A 89 -27.91 1.07 -14.81
C ASN A 89 -28.09 0.73 -13.32
N ARG A 90 -27.62 1.57 -12.39
CA ARG A 90 -27.86 1.41 -10.95
C ARG A 90 -29.15 2.10 -10.54
N ASP A 91 -29.82 1.58 -9.53
CA ASP A 91 -30.91 2.32 -8.87
C ASP A 91 -30.41 3.68 -8.37
N TYR A 92 -31.11 4.77 -8.73
CA TYR A 92 -30.62 6.14 -8.55
C TYR A 92 -30.52 6.54 -7.07
N GLU A 93 -31.52 6.21 -6.26
CA GLU A 93 -31.51 6.50 -4.81
C GLU A 93 -30.39 5.72 -4.11
N THR A 94 -30.23 4.44 -4.44
CA THR A 94 -29.13 3.61 -3.94
C THR A 94 -27.77 4.15 -4.36
N PHE A 95 -27.64 4.61 -5.61
CA PHE A 95 -26.41 5.22 -6.10
C PHE A 95 -26.06 6.51 -5.35
N CYS A 96 -27.03 7.40 -5.11
CA CYS A 96 -26.86 8.60 -4.30
C CYS A 96 -26.39 8.24 -2.87
N ARG A 97 -27.06 7.28 -2.23
CA ARG A 97 -26.74 6.84 -0.87
C ARG A 97 -25.34 6.23 -0.79
N ASP A 98 -24.96 5.41 -1.76
CA ASP A 98 -23.65 4.76 -1.78
C ASP A 98 -22.52 5.78 -1.96
N LEU A 99 -22.70 6.79 -2.82
CA LEU A 99 -21.73 7.87 -3.01
C LEU A 99 -21.53 8.70 -1.73
N ILE A 100 -22.62 9.14 -1.11
CA ILE A 100 -22.59 9.95 0.13
C ILE A 100 -22.03 9.14 1.30
N LYS A 101 -22.42 7.86 1.42
CA LYS A 101 -21.88 6.95 2.43
C LYS A 101 -20.38 6.72 2.23
N GLN A 102 -19.93 6.51 0.99
CA GLN A 102 -18.52 6.31 0.67
C GLN A 102 -17.69 7.59 0.91
N ALA A 103 -18.28 8.76 0.72
CA ALA A 103 -17.65 10.04 1.07
C ALA A 103 -17.45 10.21 2.59
N GLY A 104 -18.27 9.53 3.40
CA GLY A 104 -18.25 9.63 4.87
C GLY A 104 -18.95 10.87 5.41
N ILE A 105 -19.86 11.46 4.63
CA ILE A 105 -20.59 12.68 5.00
C ILE A 105 -21.63 12.36 6.08
N GLN A 106 -21.56 13.08 7.20
CA GLN A 106 -22.45 12.91 8.35
C GLN A 106 -23.70 13.78 8.28
N ILE A 107 -23.58 14.94 7.64
CA ILE A 107 -24.62 15.95 7.47
C ILE A 107 -24.22 16.86 6.30
N ILE A 108 -25.22 17.40 5.61
CA ILE A 108 -25.08 18.39 4.54
C ILE A 108 -25.84 19.65 4.94
N LEU A 109 -25.23 20.82 4.73
CA LEU A 109 -25.90 22.11 4.87
C LEU A 109 -26.30 22.60 3.47
N PHE A 110 -27.59 22.53 3.16
CA PHE A 110 -28.12 22.83 1.84
C PHE A 110 -28.40 24.32 1.67
N ASP A 111 -27.79 24.93 0.66
CA ASP A 111 -28.26 26.20 0.12
C ASP A 111 -29.57 25.98 -0.63
N ASP A 112 -30.64 26.53 -0.08
CA ASP A 112 -32.01 26.33 -0.55
C ASP A 112 -32.44 27.28 -1.68
N GLY A 113 -31.53 28.08 -2.21
CA GLY A 113 -31.80 29.02 -3.30
C GLY A 113 -31.74 28.42 -4.70
N ILE A 114 -31.15 27.23 -4.89
CA ILE A 114 -31.17 26.52 -6.17
C ILE A 114 -32.32 25.52 -6.17
N VAL A 115 -33.52 26.01 -6.47
CA VAL A 115 -34.73 25.17 -6.62
C VAL A 115 -34.96 24.90 -8.10
N ASN A 116 -34.89 23.63 -8.47
CA ASN A 116 -35.18 23.15 -9.81
C ASN A 116 -36.22 22.02 -9.70
N GLU A 117 -37.22 22.02 -10.59
CA GLU A 117 -38.30 21.02 -10.64
C GLU A 117 -37.80 19.57 -10.76
N PHE A 118 -36.59 19.38 -11.31
CA PHE A 118 -35.95 18.08 -11.45
C PHE A 118 -35.25 17.60 -10.18
N CYS A 119 -35.16 18.41 -9.12
CA CYS A 119 -34.45 18.08 -7.90
C CYS A 119 -35.39 17.50 -6.83
N HIS A 120 -34.83 16.66 -5.96
CA HIS A 120 -35.54 16.27 -4.75
C HIS A 120 -35.66 17.45 -3.77
N PRO A 121 -36.70 17.52 -2.93
CA PRO A 121 -36.77 18.51 -1.85
C PRO A 121 -35.67 18.24 -0.79
N ILE A 122 -35.26 19.27 -0.02
CA ILE A 122 -34.22 19.13 1.02
C ILE A 122 -34.56 18.01 2.01
N SER A 123 -35.83 17.91 2.42
CA SER A 123 -36.31 16.87 3.35
C SER A 123 -36.07 15.44 2.83
N TRP A 124 -36.03 15.23 1.52
CA TRP A 124 -35.70 13.93 0.95
C TRP A 124 -34.26 13.52 1.26
N HIS A 125 -33.31 14.46 1.28
CA HIS A 125 -31.89 14.19 1.45
C HIS A 125 -31.54 13.67 2.86
N ASN A 126 -32.42 13.84 3.85
CA ASN A 126 -32.25 13.30 5.21
C ASN A 126 -32.11 11.76 5.25
N ARG A 127 -32.44 11.06 4.15
CA ARG A 127 -32.22 9.62 4.01
C ARG A 127 -30.80 9.23 3.60
N LEU A 128 -30.00 10.19 3.14
CA LEU A 128 -28.66 9.94 2.59
C LEU A 128 -27.56 10.07 3.64
N THR A 129 -27.84 10.80 4.72
CA THR A 129 -26.91 11.12 5.80
C THR A 129 -27.37 10.54 7.14
N PRO A 130 -26.44 10.22 8.07
CA PRO A 130 -26.78 9.78 9.43
C PRO A 130 -27.51 10.83 10.28
N ASN A 131 -27.26 12.12 10.05
CA ASN A 131 -27.90 13.22 10.78
C ASN A 131 -28.83 14.01 9.86
N PRO A 132 -29.94 14.57 10.39
CA PRO A 132 -30.82 15.44 9.62
C PRO A 132 -30.06 16.64 9.04
N ASN A 133 -30.20 16.85 7.74
CA ASN A 133 -29.57 17.96 7.04
C ASN A 133 -30.20 19.29 7.44
N LYS A 134 -29.42 20.36 7.28
CA LYS A 134 -29.82 21.71 7.69
C LYS A 134 -29.82 22.66 6.50
N ARG A 135 -30.46 23.81 6.68
CA ARG A 135 -30.68 24.81 5.65
C ARG A 135 -29.72 25.99 5.82
N ILE A 136 -29.24 26.47 4.68
CA ILE A 136 -28.60 27.75 4.49
C ILE A 136 -29.52 28.57 3.60
N VAL A 137 -30.02 29.70 4.09
CA VAL A 137 -30.99 30.50 3.36
C VAL A 137 -30.29 31.42 2.37
N ARG A 138 -30.58 31.28 1.06
CA ARG A 138 -30.07 32.20 0.04
C ARG A 138 -30.86 33.49 0.01
N ILE A 139 -30.24 34.58 0.45
CA ILE A 139 -30.96 35.82 0.75
C ILE A 139 -31.46 36.56 -0.49
N GLU A 140 -30.73 36.53 -1.59
CA GLU A 140 -31.16 37.17 -2.84
C GLU A 140 -32.37 36.45 -3.42
N THR A 141 -32.33 35.12 -3.49
CA THR A 141 -33.46 34.31 -3.99
C THR A 141 -34.69 34.38 -3.10
N LEU A 142 -34.49 34.45 -1.77
CA LEU A 142 -35.60 34.72 -0.85
C LEU A 142 -36.24 36.08 -1.14
N PHE A 143 -35.44 37.13 -1.31
CA PHE A 143 -35.96 38.45 -1.64
C PHE A 143 -36.69 38.44 -2.98
N GLU A 144 -36.11 37.85 -4.02
CA GLU A 144 -36.75 37.65 -5.34
C GLU A 144 -38.10 36.94 -5.23
N THR A 145 -38.19 35.89 -4.41
CA THR A 145 -39.43 35.13 -4.18
C THR A 145 -40.49 35.96 -3.47
N ILE A 146 -40.12 36.75 -2.47
CA ILE A 146 -41.05 37.65 -1.75
C ILE A 146 -41.53 38.75 -2.69
N VAL A 147 -40.64 39.33 -3.50
CA VAL A 147 -40.99 40.33 -4.52
C VAL A 147 -41.99 39.74 -5.52
N ALA A 148 -41.76 38.52 -6.01
CA ALA A 148 -42.66 37.86 -6.96
C ALA A 148 -44.04 37.53 -6.36
N THR A 149 -44.13 37.28 -5.05
CA THR A 149 -45.38 36.85 -4.38
C THR A 149 -46.16 38.00 -3.73
N ALA A 150 -45.48 38.98 -3.16
CA ALA A 150 -46.07 40.08 -2.38
C ALA A 150 -45.91 41.46 -3.05
N GLY A 151 -45.11 41.57 -4.11
CA GLY A 151 -44.83 42.82 -4.83
C GLY A 151 -43.80 43.74 -4.14
N PRO A 152 -43.30 44.78 -4.83
CA PRO A 152 -42.24 45.67 -4.32
C PRO A 152 -42.54 46.32 -2.98
N GLN A 153 -43.82 46.68 -2.75
CA GLN A 153 -44.24 47.47 -1.59
C GLN A 153 -44.19 46.68 -0.29
N ALA A 154 -44.56 45.41 -0.32
CA ALA A 154 -44.54 44.54 0.87
C ALA A 154 -43.23 43.75 1.00
N ALA A 155 -42.37 43.74 -0.04
CA ALA A 155 -41.20 42.88 -0.07
C ALA A 155 -40.16 43.18 0.99
N PHE A 156 -39.91 44.45 1.31
CA PHE A 156 -38.92 44.86 2.31
C PHE A 156 -39.32 44.40 3.72
N ASP A 157 -40.57 44.67 4.14
CA ASP A 157 -41.09 44.22 5.43
C ASP A 157 -41.21 42.70 5.49
N GLY A 158 -41.68 42.08 4.40
CA GLY A 158 -41.75 40.63 4.26
C GLY A 158 -40.39 39.97 4.40
N PHE A 159 -39.35 40.55 3.81
CA PHE A 159 -37.97 40.06 3.91
C PHE A 159 -37.42 40.20 5.33
N ILE A 160 -37.60 41.35 5.99
CA ILE A 160 -37.21 41.54 7.39
C ILE A 160 -37.90 40.48 8.28
N HIS A 161 -39.19 40.26 8.08
CA HIS A 161 -39.94 39.26 8.83
C HIS A 161 -39.43 37.84 8.57
N ALA A 162 -39.18 37.49 7.30
CA ALA A 162 -38.65 36.19 6.91
C ALA A 162 -37.25 35.93 7.48
N ILE A 163 -36.33 36.89 7.39
CA ILE A 163 -34.97 36.73 7.95
C ILE A 163 -35.02 36.58 9.47
N LYS A 164 -35.87 37.32 10.18
CA LYS A 164 -36.06 37.11 11.63
C LYS A 164 -36.58 35.70 11.92
N GLY A 165 -37.60 35.26 11.19
CA GLY A 165 -38.16 33.91 11.32
C GLY A 165 -37.11 32.83 11.09
N PHE A 166 -36.31 32.93 10.02
CA PHE A 166 -35.25 31.98 9.72
C PHE A 166 -34.06 32.06 10.68
N ALA A 167 -33.75 33.24 11.23
CA ALA A 167 -32.71 33.35 12.24
C ALA A 167 -33.06 32.60 13.54
N ASP A 168 -34.35 32.53 13.86
CA ASP A 168 -34.90 31.83 15.03
C ASP A 168 -35.27 30.36 14.74
N ASP A 169 -35.26 29.93 13.47
CA ASP A 169 -35.54 28.56 13.04
C ASP A 169 -34.38 27.60 13.42
N GLN A 170 -34.71 26.45 13.98
CA GLN A 170 -33.74 25.43 14.40
C GLN A 170 -33.19 24.61 13.22
N ASP A 171 -33.88 24.60 12.08
CA ASP A 171 -33.43 23.90 10.88
C ASP A 171 -32.60 24.78 9.95
N VAL A 172 -32.61 26.10 10.17
CA VAL A 172 -31.69 27.04 9.51
C VAL A 172 -30.46 27.22 10.39
N VAL A 173 -29.28 26.99 9.81
CA VAL A 173 -28.01 27.15 10.53
C VAL A 173 -27.18 28.32 10.03
N GLY A 174 -27.56 28.93 8.92
CA GLY A 174 -26.88 30.11 8.38
C GLY A 174 -27.57 30.68 7.14
N PHE A 175 -26.91 31.66 6.54
CA PHE A 175 -27.38 32.37 5.36
C PHE A 175 -26.32 32.31 4.28
N LYS A 176 -26.70 32.55 3.02
CA LYS A 176 -25.78 32.66 1.88
C LYS A 176 -26.14 33.89 1.07
N SER A 177 -25.11 34.62 0.65
CA SER A 177 -25.20 35.67 -0.37
C SER A 177 -24.51 35.23 -1.65
N ILE A 178 -25.19 35.45 -2.77
CA ILE A 178 -24.67 35.29 -4.14
C ILE A 178 -24.34 36.65 -4.78
N ALA A 179 -24.08 37.69 -3.98
CA ALA A 179 -23.81 39.04 -4.49
C ALA A 179 -22.66 39.11 -5.53
N ALA A 180 -21.70 38.18 -5.49
CA ALA A 180 -20.64 38.06 -6.50
C ALA A 180 -21.18 37.88 -7.93
N TYR A 181 -22.32 37.20 -8.09
CA TYR A 181 -23.02 36.99 -9.36
C TYR A 181 -23.97 38.13 -9.74
N ARG A 182 -24.08 39.14 -8.87
CA ARG A 182 -25.04 40.24 -9.00
C ARG A 182 -24.29 41.56 -9.14
N SER A 183 -24.24 42.36 -8.08
CA SER A 183 -23.57 43.66 -8.06
C SER A 183 -22.06 43.58 -7.80
N GLY A 184 -21.53 42.42 -7.40
CA GLY A 184 -20.18 42.27 -6.90
C GLY A 184 -20.08 42.37 -5.37
N LEU A 185 -18.88 42.08 -4.84
CA LEU A 185 -18.61 42.01 -3.40
C LEU A 185 -18.22 43.34 -2.74
N ASP A 186 -18.12 44.44 -3.49
CA ASP A 186 -17.89 45.78 -2.94
C ASP A 186 -19.17 46.36 -2.31
N ILE A 187 -19.57 45.77 -1.19
CA ILE A 187 -20.79 46.10 -0.47
C ILE A 187 -20.43 46.94 0.75
N GLN A 188 -20.76 48.23 0.69
CA GLN A 188 -20.48 49.15 1.78
C GLN A 188 -21.43 48.90 2.97
N PRO A 189 -20.95 48.97 4.23
CA PRO A 189 -21.81 48.85 5.41
C PRO A 189 -22.81 50.01 5.50
N SER A 190 -23.94 49.75 6.14
CA SER A 190 -24.96 50.75 6.42
C SER A 190 -24.74 51.36 7.81
N ASN A 191 -24.53 52.68 7.90
CA ASN A 191 -24.35 53.42 9.16
C ASN A 191 -25.67 53.66 9.94
N LEU A 192 -26.75 52.95 9.62
CA LEU A 192 -28.11 53.30 10.03
C LEU A 192 -28.70 52.25 10.96
N ASP A 193 -29.21 52.73 12.10
CA ASP A 193 -29.98 51.96 13.07
C ASP A 193 -31.20 51.31 12.37
N ILE A 194 -31.50 50.04 12.64
CA ILE A 194 -32.48 49.21 11.89
C ILE A 194 -33.87 49.89 11.83
N SER A 195 -34.18 50.75 12.79
CA SER A 195 -35.39 51.56 12.88
C SER A 195 -35.48 52.73 11.89
N SER A 196 -34.39 53.08 11.21
CA SER A 196 -34.30 54.20 10.24
C SER A 196 -34.23 53.74 8.77
N MET A 197 -34.39 52.44 8.50
CA MET A 197 -34.34 51.84 7.15
C MET A 197 -35.61 52.09 6.33
N ILE A 198 -35.91 53.35 6.02
CA ILE A 198 -36.64 53.71 4.80
C ILE A 198 -35.93 54.92 4.18
N SER A 199 -34.76 54.69 3.58
CA SER A 199 -34.44 55.51 2.41
C SER A 199 -35.37 55.02 1.30
N ASN A 200 -36.11 55.90 0.63
CA ASN A 200 -36.97 55.49 -0.49
C ASN A 200 -36.18 54.95 -1.70
N ALA A 201 -34.84 55.07 -1.72
CA ALA A 201 -34.01 54.75 -2.88
C ALA A 201 -34.03 53.26 -3.29
N PRO A 202 -33.80 52.25 -2.42
CA PRO A 202 -33.94 50.85 -2.81
C PRO A 202 -35.36 50.49 -3.28
N PHE A 203 -36.38 51.07 -2.64
CA PHE A 203 -37.78 50.86 -3.03
C PHE A 203 -38.07 51.43 -4.43
N GLN A 204 -37.66 52.67 -4.70
CA GLN A 204 -37.83 53.32 -6.00
C GLN A 204 -37.10 52.58 -7.13
N VAL A 205 -35.88 52.11 -6.86
CA VAL A 205 -35.13 51.27 -7.82
C VAL A 205 -35.87 49.97 -8.11
N LEU A 206 -36.31 49.27 -7.06
CA LEU A 206 -37.02 48.00 -7.22
C LEU A 206 -38.34 48.17 -8.00
N GLU A 207 -39.09 49.23 -7.70
CA GLU A 207 -40.32 49.57 -8.42
C GLU A 207 -40.05 49.86 -9.90
N GLN A 208 -38.97 50.58 -10.22
CA GLN A 208 -38.55 50.84 -11.59
C GLN A 208 -38.11 49.57 -12.33
N GLU A 209 -37.34 48.69 -11.69
CA GLU A 209 -36.91 47.42 -12.29
C GLU A 209 -38.10 46.50 -12.55
N MET A 210 -39.05 46.41 -11.62
CA MET A 210 -40.25 45.60 -11.81
C MET A 210 -41.20 46.15 -12.88
N GLN A 211 -41.28 47.47 -13.07
CA GLN A 211 -42.05 48.06 -14.17
C GLN A 211 -41.50 47.69 -15.55
N GLN A 212 -40.23 47.27 -15.65
CA GLN A 212 -39.60 46.85 -16.91
C GLN A 212 -39.79 45.35 -17.21
N VAL A 213 -40.29 44.57 -16.24
CA VAL A 213 -40.58 43.14 -16.43
C VAL A 213 -41.88 43.01 -17.24
N THR A 214 -41.76 42.57 -18.50
CA THR A 214 -42.91 42.30 -19.39
C THR A 214 -43.39 40.85 -19.25
N GLU A 215 -44.59 40.51 -19.75
CA GLU A 215 -45.15 39.14 -19.66
C GLU A 215 -44.26 38.03 -20.25
N ASN A 216 -43.27 38.39 -21.09
CA ASN A 216 -42.30 37.46 -21.69
C ASN A 216 -40.85 37.62 -21.16
N ALA A 217 -40.65 38.43 -20.11
CA ALA A 217 -39.34 38.63 -19.51
C ALA A 217 -38.93 37.44 -18.61
N PRO A 218 -37.62 37.17 -18.46
CA PRO A 218 -37.14 36.18 -17.49
C PRO A 218 -37.57 36.55 -16.05
N PRO A 219 -37.58 35.59 -15.11
CA PRO A 219 -37.90 35.86 -13.71
C PRO A 219 -37.07 37.02 -13.16
N PHE A 220 -37.72 37.89 -12.37
CA PHE A 220 -37.05 39.03 -11.76
C PHE A 220 -35.80 38.59 -10.98
N ARG A 221 -34.65 39.14 -11.36
CA ARG A 221 -33.33 38.86 -10.78
C ARG A 221 -32.85 40.12 -10.08
N VAL A 222 -32.49 40.03 -8.81
CA VAL A 222 -31.97 41.16 -8.03
C VAL A 222 -30.51 41.39 -8.40
N GLU A 223 -30.24 42.46 -9.15
CA GLU A 223 -28.88 42.81 -9.60
C GLU A 223 -28.43 44.20 -9.16
N HIS A 224 -29.37 45.11 -8.88
CA HIS A 224 -29.01 46.49 -8.57
C HIS A 224 -28.17 46.59 -7.29
N PRO A 225 -26.99 47.25 -7.32
CA PRO A 225 -26.10 47.36 -6.16
C PRO A 225 -26.78 47.92 -4.90
N VAL A 226 -27.72 48.86 -5.07
CA VAL A 226 -28.48 49.45 -3.94
C VAL A 226 -29.38 48.42 -3.26
N VAL A 227 -30.03 47.55 -4.02
CA VAL A 227 -30.95 46.52 -3.48
C VAL A 227 -30.13 45.39 -2.86
N VAL A 228 -29.09 44.90 -3.55
CA VAL A 228 -28.18 43.87 -3.00
C VAL A 228 -27.54 44.36 -1.69
N LYS A 229 -27.04 45.61 -1.65
CA LYS A 229 -26.52 46.22 -0.44
C LYS A 229 -27.55 46.22 0.69
N TRP A 230 -28.80 46.57 0.40
CA TRP A 230 -29.86 46.58 1.41
C TRP A 230 -30.16 45.18 1.94
N VAL A 231 -30.31 44.18 1.05
CA VAL A 231 -30.58 42.78 1.40
C VAL A 231 -29.49 42.22 2.32
N VAL A 232 -28.22 42.43 1.95
CA VAL A 232 -27.06 41.94 2.70
C VAL A 232 -26.95 42.64 4.06
N ASN A 233 -26.98 43.98 4.10
CA ASN A 233 -26.86 44.72 5.38
C ASN A 233 -28.04 44.44 6.32
N THR A 234 -29.25 44.30 5.78
CA THR A 234 -30.44 43.95 6.58
C THR A 234 -30.27 42.58 7.22
N THR A 235 -29.81 41.59 6.43
CA THR A 235 -29.52 40.25 6.94
C THR A 235 -28.48 40.31 8.04
N LEU A 236 -27.33 40.94 7.79
CA LEU A 236 -26.23 41.09 8.75
C LEU A 236 -26.68 41.75 10.06
N SER A 237 -27.47 42.82 9.96
CA SER A 237 -27.98 43.54 11.13
C SER A 237 -28.96 42.69 11.94
N ILE A 238 -29.73 41.81 11.30
CA ILE A 238 -30.63 40.89 12.00
C ILE A 238 -29.85 39.73 12.62
N ILE A 239 -28.85 39.15 11.95
CA ILE A 239 -28.14 37.98 12.48
C ILE A 239 -27.04 38.34 13.50
N SER A 240 -26.65 39.61 13.56
CA SER A 240 -25.80 40.14 14.61
C SER A 240 -26.39 39.83 16.00
N GLY A 241 -25.53 39.35 16.91
CA GLY A 241 -25.86 38.87 18.25
C GLY A 241 -26.52 37.50 18.32
N ARG A 242 -26.84 36.85 17.19
CA ARG A 242 -27.55 35.55 17.14
C ARG A 242 -26.64 34.36 16.83
N GLY A 243 -25.36 34.59 16.54
CA GLY A 243 -24.39 33.53 16.25
C GLY A 243 -24.68 32.76 14.95
N ARG A 244 -25.40 33.35 13.99
CA ARG A 244 -25.67 32.72 12.69
C ARG A 244 -24.60 33.14 11.67
N PRO A 245 -23.88 32.20 11.05
CA PRO A 245 -22.95 32.52 9.96
C PRO A 245 -23.65 32.97 8.69
N ILE A 246 -22.96 33.77 7.89
CA ILE A 246 -23.31 34.05 6.50
C ILE A 246 -22.17 33.63 5.57
N GLN A 247 -22.51 32.87 4.54
CA GLN A 247 -21.62 32.44 3.48
C GLN A 247 -21.66 33.44 2.32
N PHE A 248 -20.53 33.70 1.69
CA PHE A 248 -20.44 34.50 0.46
C PHE A 248 -19.83 33.66 -0.65
N HIS A 249 -20.43 33.68 -1.84
CA HIS A 249 -19.75 33.20 -3.05
C HIS A 249 -18.54 34.09 -3.35
N THR A 250 -17.37 33.50 -3.61
CA THR A 250 -16.15 34.25 -3.95
C THR A 250 -15.36 33.53 -5.04
N GLY A 251 -14.63 34.27 -5.88
CA GLY A 251 -13.80 33.68 -6.93
C GLY A 251 -14.57 33.17 -8.14
N LEU A 252 -14.18 32.00 -8.66
CA LEU A 252 -14.71 31.39 -9.88
C LEU A 252 -16.21 31.05 -9.78
N GLY A 253 -16.85 30.90 -10.94
CA GLY A 253 -18.24 30.53 -11.11
C GLY A 253 -18.53 30.21 -12.57
N ASP A 254 -19.81 30.06 -12.92
CA ASP A 254 -20.24 29.89 -14.31
C ASP A 254 -20.04 31.18 -15.13
N ASN A 255 -20.49 31.18 -16.39
CA ASN A 255 -20.21 32.27 -17.32
C ASN A 255 -20.93 33.59 -17.04
N ASP A 256 -21.84 33.64 -16.06
CA ASP A 256 -22.51 34.88 -15.64
C ASP A 256 -21.73 35.66 -14.56
N ILE A 257 -20.63 35.13 -14.04
CA ILE A 257 -19.80 35.79 -13.02
C ILE A 257 -18.84 36.82 -13.60
N ASP A 258 -18.74 37.98 -12.95
CA ASP A 258 -17.64 38.93 -13.15
C ASP A 258 -16.51 38.59 -12.17
N LEU A 259 -15.49 37.88 -12.67
CA LEU A 259 -14.39 37.36 -11.85
C LEU A 259 -13.68 38.47 -11.06
N ILE A 260 -13.58 39.70 -11.59
CA ILE A 260 -12.91 40.80 -10.86
C ILE A 260 -13.74 41.20 -9.64
N LYS A 261 -15.07 41.24 -9.79
CA LYS A 261 -15.99 41.66 -8.73
C LYS A 261 -16.25 40.58 -7.68
N SER A 262 -15.72 39.37 -7.87
CA SER A 262 -15.88 38.25 -6.95
C SER A 262 -14.69 38.06 -5.98
N ASP A 263 -13.71 38.98 -5.98
CA ASP A 263 -12.63 38.99 -4.97
C ASP A 263 -13.18 39.33 -3.57
N ALA A 264 -12.97 38.43 -2.62
CA ALA A 264 -13.37 38.58 -1.23
C ALA A 264 -12.74 39.80 -0.53
N SER A 265 -11.62 40.32 -1.03
CA SER A 265 -10.95 41.51 -0.48
C SER A 265 -11.88 42.74 -0.41
N HIS A 266 -12.87 42.81 -1.30
CA HIS A 266 -13.90 43.86 -1.32
C HIS A 266 -14.84 43.82 -0.11
N LEU A 267 -14.99 42.67 0.57
CA LEU A 267 -15.85 42.54 1.75
C LEU A 267 -15.24 43.15 3.02
N GLN A 268 -14.00 43.62 2.99
CA GLN A 268 -13.29 44.08 4.19
C GLN A 268 -14.05 45.17 4.98
N PRO A 269 -14.66 46.21 4.36
CA PRO A 269 -15.44 47.20 5.10
C PRO A 269 -16.64 46.58 5.82
N LEU A 270 -17.29 45.61 5.19
CA LEU A 270 -18.46 44.92 5.72
C LEU A 270 -18.10 44.00 6.89
N ILE A 271 -17.03 43.21 6.73
CA ILE A 271 -16.50 42.34 7.79
C ILE A 271 -16.18 43.14 9.07
N LYS A 272 -15.57 44.32 8.92
CA LYS A 272 -15.25 45.21 10.05
C LYS A 272 -16.49 45.75 10.75
N ALA A 273 -17.58 45.98 10.01
CA ALA A 273 -18.81 46.56 10.56
C ALA A 273 -19.62 45.57 11.41
N TYR A 274 -19.45 44.27 11.19
CA TYR A 274 -20.19 43.20 11.87
C TYR A 274 -19.25 42.17 12.54
N PRO A 275 -18.44 42.59 13.54
CA PRO A 275 -17.36 41.77 14.10
C PRO A 275 -17.84 40.52 14.86
N ASP A 276 -19.12 40.44 15.21
CA ASP A 276 -19.77 39.34 15.91
C ASP A 276 -20.46 38.33 14.97
N VAL A 277 -20.63 38.68 13.69
CA VAL A 277 -21.22 37.81 12.66
C VAL A 277 -20.11 37.01 11.99
N PRO A 278 -20.18 35.66 11.97
CA PRO A 278 -19.23 34.86 11.21
C PRO A 278 -19.46 34.96 9.70
N PHE A 279 -18.44 35.40 8.97
CA PHE A 279 -18.39 35.41 7.50
C PHE A 279 -17.65 34.18 7.01
N VAL A 280 -18.27 33.41 6.11
CA VAL A 280 -17.66 32.25 5.47
C VAL A 280 -17.42 32.56 4.00
N LEU A 281 -16.16 32.67 3.60
CA LEU A 281 -15.76 32.89 2.21
C LEU A 281 -15.73 31.52 1.51
N LEU A 282 -16.66 31.27 0.59
CA LEU A 282 -16.76 29.99 -0.10
C LEU A 282 -15.84 29.91 -1.31
N HIS A 283 -15.58 28.68 -1.74
CA HIS A 283 -14.95 28.36 -3.03
C HIS A 283 -13.47 28.72 -3.12
N SER A 284 -12.79 28.72 -1.98
CA SER A 284 -11.36 29.04 -1.82
C SER A 284 -10.98 30.45 -2.26
N GLY A 285 -11.93 31.28 -2.68
CA GLY A 285 -11.68 32.53 -3.38
C GLY A 285 -10.89 32.37 -4.68
N TYR A 286 -10.75 31.18 -5.28
CA TYR A 286 -9.86 30.98 -6.43
C TYR A 286 -10.25 31.88 -7.62
N PRO A 287 -9.31 32.61 -8.26
CA PRO A 287 -7.85 32.53 -8.10
C PRO A 287 -7.24 33.44 -7.02
N TYR A 288 -8.08 34.14 -6.23
CA TYR A 288 -7.72 35.06 -5.14
C TYR A 288 -7.52 34.38 -3.77
N ALA A 289 -7.11 33.11 -3.74
CA ALA A 289 -7.05 32.31 -2.51
C ALA A 289 -6.17 32.93 -1.42
N ARG A 290 -5.07 33.59 -1.81
CA ARG A 290 -4.17 34.28 -0.86
C ARG A 290 -4.84 35.47 -0.19
N GLN A 291 -5.59 36.28 -0.93
CA GLN A 291 -6.33 37.42 -0.38
C GLN A 291 -7.38 36.94 0.62
N ALA A 292 -8.13 35.88 0.27
CA ALA A 292 -9.12 35.28 1.14
C ALA A 292 -8.48 34.70 2.43
N GLY A 293 -7.35 34.00 2.31
CA GLY A 293 -6.56 33.50 3.45
C GLY A 293 -6.07 34.63 4.38
N TYR A 294 -5.65 35.76 3.81
CA TYR A 294 -5.26 36.92 4.59
C TYR A 294 -6.42 37.50 5.41
N LEU A 295 -7.62 37.62 4.83
CA LEU A 295 -8.80 38.09 5.57
C LEU A 295 -9.13 37.18 6.76
N ALA A 296 -9.12 35.86 6.56
CA ALA A 296 -9.34 34.89 7.66
C ALA A 296 -8.25 34.99 8.75
N THR A 297 -7.05 35.42 8.40
CA THR A 297 -5.95 35.65 9.35
C THR A 297 -6.21 36.88 10.22
N VAL A 298 -6.58 38.00 9.60
CA VAL A 298 -6.64 39.30 10.31
C VAL A 298 -8.00 39.62 10.95
N TYR A 299 -9.08 38.94 10.57
CA TYR A 299 -10.41 39.13 11.14
C TYR A 299 -10.86 37.90 11.92
N SER A 300 -11.20 38.08 13.21
CA SER A 300 -11.63 36.99 14.10
C SER A 300 -12.89 36.27 13.62
N ASN A 301 -13.75 36.97 12.89
CA ASN A 301 -15.05 36.50 12.41
C ASN A 301 -15.05 36.01 10.96
N VAL A 302 -13.89 35.86 10.32
CA VAL A 302 -13.79 35.35 8.93
C VAL A 302 -13.30 33.90 8.91
N TYR A 303 -13.99 33.08 8.14
CA TYR A 303 -13.72 31.67 7.87
C TYR A 303 -13.59 31.46 6.36
N LEU A 304 -12.90 30.40 5.96
CA LEU A 304 -12.58 30.15 4.56
C LEU A 304 -12.83 28.68 4.23
N ASP A 305 -13.60 28.43 3.18
CA ASP A 305 -13.89 27.10 2.67
C ASP A 305 -13.07 26.82 1.40
N PHE A 306 -12.68 25.57 1.17
CA PHE A 306 -11.89 25.18 -0.01
C PHE A 306 -12.59 24.24 -1.01
N GLY A 307 -13.90 24.08 -0.91
CA GLY A 307 -14.68 23.03 -1.56
C GLY A 307 -14.80 23.13 -3.08
N LEU A 308 -15.42 24.19 -3.61
CA LEU A 308 -15.81 24.27 -5.04
C LEU A 308 -14.67 24.04 -6.04
N ALA A 309 -13.49 24.60 -5.77
CA ALA A 309 -12.34 24.44 -6.66
C ALA A 309 -11.88 22.96 -6.77
N ILE A 310 -12.31 22.10 -5.83
CA ILE A 310 -12.10 20.66 -5.83
C ILE A 310 -13.46 19.97 -6.05
N PRO A 311 -13.77 19.45 -7.25
CA PRO A 311 -12.82 18.78 -8.15
C PRO A 311 -12.47 19.53 -9.45
N LEU A 312 -12.78 20.83 -9.58
CA LEU A 312 -12.56 21.60 -10.83
C LEU A 312 -11.10 21.71 -11.27
N LEU A 313 -10.16 21.79 -10.32
CA LEU A 313 -8.73 21.92 -10.61
C LEU A 313 -8.07 20.56 -10.92
N SER A 314 -6.94 20.60 -11.65
CA SER A 314 -6.07 19.43 -11.79
C SER A 314 -5.51 18.99 -10.42
N GLY A 315 -5.04 17.75 -10.29
CA GLY A 315 -4.52 17.27 -8.99
C GLY A 315 -3.36 18.10 -8.42
N SER A 316 -2.49 18.67 -9.27
CA SER A 316 -1.47 19.62 -8.81
C SER A 316 -2.08 20.95 -8.39
N GLY A 317 -3.02 21.50 -9.18
CA GLY A 317 -3.70 22.75 -8.83
C GLY A 317 -4.47 22.67 -7.51
N GLN A 318 -5.02 21.50 -7.17
CA GLN A 318 -5.66 21.28 -5.88
C GLN A 318 -4.66 21.33 -4.71
N ARG A 319 -3.48 20.72 -4.85
CA ARG A 319 -2.41 20.82 -3.83
C ARG A 319 -1.94 22.26 -3.69
N ASP A 320 -1.67 22.94 -4.81
CA ASP A 320 -1.20 24.33 -4.82
C ASP A 320 -2.21 25.27 -4.15
N LEU A 321 -3.50 25.02 -4.37
CA LEU A 321 -4.57 25.75 -3.70
C LEU A 321 -4.56 25.52 -2.18
N VAL A 322 -4.50 24.26 -1.74
CA VAL A 322 -4.45 23.93 -0.31
C VAL A 322 -3.20 24.55 0.35
N HIS A 323 -2.05 24.55 -0.32
CA HIS A 323 -0.87 25.29 0.14
C HIS A 323 -1.17 26.78 0.32
N GLN A 324 -1.70 27.46 -0.71
CA GLN A 324 -2.00 28.90 -0.65
C GLN A 324 -2.95 29.26 0.49
N LEU A 325 -3.93 28.41 0.76
CA LEU A 325 -4.87 28.63 1.86
C LEU A 325 -4.16 28.46 3.22
N MET A 326 -3.32 27.44 3.36
CA MET A 326 -2.60 27.14 4.60
C MET A 326 -1.36 28.02 4.86
N GLU A 327 -0.89 28.79 3.87
CA GLU A 327 0.28 29.69 4.00
C GLU A 327 0.16 30.62 5.22
N ILE A 328 -1.02 31.19 5.44
CA ILE A 328 -1.27 32.14 6.55
C ILE A 328 -2.59 31.92 7.28
N CYS A 329 -3.58 31.25 6.67
CA CYS A 329 -4.89 31.10 7.28
C CYS A 329 -4.81 30.16 8.50
N PRO A 330 -5.35 30.58 9.67
CA PRO A 330 -5.43 29.70 10.83
C PRO A 330 -6.26 28.44 10.55
N THR A 331 -5.74 27.26 10.90
CA THR A 331 -6.40 25.97 10.62
C THR A 331 -7.72 25.76 11.35
N ASN A 332 -8.01 26.55 12.40
CA ASN A 332 -9.31 26.58 13.08
C ASN A 332 -10.36 27.46 12.38
N LYS A 333 -10.04 28.02 11.21
CA LYS A 333 -10.92 28.84 10.37
C LYS A 333 -11.09 28.30 8.95
N LEU A 334 -10.42 27.21 8.62
CA LEU A 334 -10.57 26.52 7.34
C LEU A 334 -11.71 25.49 7.43
N LEU A 335 -12.60 25.49 6.46
CA LEU A 335 -13.76 24.61 6.37
C LEU A 335 -13.70 23.81 5.07
N TRP A 336 -14.50 22.75 4.99
CA TRP A 336 -14.67 21.94 3.78
C TRP A 336 -16.16 21.82 3.39
N SER A 337 -16.41 21.86 2.09
CA SER A 337 -17.68 21.62 1.43
C SER A 337 -17.43 20.85 0.13
N SER A 338 -18.46 20.18 -0.39
CA SER A 338 -18.39 19.58 -1.72
C SER A 338 -18.83 20.56 -2.83
N ASP A 339 -19.61 21.58 -2.48
CA ASP A 339 -20.33 22.45 -3.41
C ASP A 339 -21.06 21.63 -4.49
N ALA A 340 -21.56 20.46 -4.10
CA ALA A 340 -22.19 19.55 -5.04
C ALA A 340 -23.55 20.08 -5.45
N ALA A 341 -23.75 20.23 -6.76
CA ALA A 341 -25.05 20.56 -7.34
C ALA A 341 -25.48 19.46 -8.30
N PHE A 342 -26.75 19.07 -8.19
CA PHE A 342 -27.49 18.23 -9.14
C PHE A 342 -27.04 16.76 -9.26
N HIS A 343 -25.78 16.52 -9.63
CA HIS A 343 -25.22 15.19 -9.84
C HIS A 343 -24.56 14.66 -8.55
N PRO A 344 -25.02 13.52 -7.99
CA PRO A 344 -24.57 13.02 -6.69
C PRO A 344 -23.08 12.66 -6.65
N GLU A 345 -22.47 12.38 -7.79
CA GLU A 345 -21.04 12.05 -7.89
C GLU A 345 -20.14 13.19 -7.42
N ARG A 346 -20.61 14.44 -7.50
CA ARG A 346 -19.85 15.62 -7.07
C ARG A 346 -19.58 15.58 -5.56
N PHE A 347 -20.50 15.06 -4.75
CA PHE A 347 -20.27 14.84 -3.30
C PHE A 347 -19.08 13.89 -3.05
N TYR A 348 -19.08 12.75 -3.75
CA TYR A 348 -18.02 11.75 -3.63
C TYR A 348 -16.67 12.26 -4.14
N LEU A 349 -16.67 12.91 -5.30
CA LEU A 349 -15.45 13.44 -5.92
C LEU A 349 -14.83 14.57 -5.09
N GLY A 350 -15.65 15.52 -4.63
CA GLY A 350 -15.22 16.61 -3.76
C GLY A 350 -14.57 16.07 -2.48
N ALA A 351 -15.22 15.10 -1.83
CA ALA A 351 -14.68 14.46 -0.62
C ALA A 351 -13.37 13.69 -0.89
N LEU A 352 -13.38 12.80 -1.89
CA LEU A 352 -12.23 11.96 -2.23
C LEU A 352 -11.00 12.81 -2.58
N GLN A 353 -11.18 13.79 -3.46
CA GLN A 353 -10.08 14.60 -3.97
C GLN A 353 -9.57 15.59 -2.91
N SER A 354 -10.45 16.14 -2.07
CA SER A 354 -10.07 17.02 -0.96
C SER A 354 -9.25 16.28 0.09
N ARG A 355 -9.64 15.04 0.44
CA ARG A 355 -8.84 14.19 1.35
C ARG A 355 -7.47 13.89 0.78
N GLN A 356 -7.39 13.58 -0.52
CA GLN A 356 -6.11 13.32 -1.19
C GLN A 356 -5.21 14.55 -1.19
N ALA A 357 -5.73 15.72 -1.61
CA ALA A 357 -4.96 16.95 -1.65
C ALA A 357 -4.48 17.36 -0.25
N LEU A 358 -5.35 17.33 0.76
CA LEU A 358 -4.98 17.68 2.13
C LEU A 358 -3.95 16.70 2.73
N ALA A 359 -4.10 15.39 2.49
CA ALA A 359 -3.15 14.40 2.98
C ALA A 359 -1.76 14.58 2.37
N GLU A 360 -1.68 14.89 1.06
CA GLU A 360 -0.42 15.17 0.37
C GLU A 360 0.26 16.43 0.91
N VAL A 361 -0.48 17.52 1.09
CA VAL A 361 0.06 18.78 1.64
C VAL A 361 0.53 18.60 3.09
N LEU A 362 -0.29 17.98 3.95
CA LEU A 362 0.08 17.74 5.34
C LEU A 362 1.26 16.77 5.49
N ALA A 363 1.37 15.78 4.59
CA ALA A 363 2.51 14.87 4.57
C ALA A 363 3.79 15.61 4.22
N GLU A 364 3.76 16.54 3.26
CA GLU A 364 4.91 17.37 2.93
C GLU A 364 5.38 18.20 4.15
N TYR A 365 4.46 18.84 4.87
CA TYR A 365 4.79 19.56 6.10
C TYR A 365 5.34 18.62 7.20
N THR A 366 4.82 17.39 7.30
CA THR A 366 5.28 16.39 8.28
C THR A 366 6.68 15.85 7.93
N ASP A 367 6.92 15.55 6.66
CA ASP A 367 8.20 15.03 6.16
C ASP A 367 9.32 16.08 6.27
N ARG A 368 8.97 17.36 6.12
CA ARG A 368 9.86 18.51 6.37
C ARG A 368 10.03 18.85 7.86
N GLN A 369 9.34 18.14 8.75
CA GLN A 369 9.34 18.36 10.20
C GLN A 369 8.85 19.77 10.61
N GLU A 370 8.02 20.41 9.78
CA GLU A 370 7.39 21.71 10.09
C GLU A 370 6.21 21.53 11.07
N ILE A 371 5.53 20.38 11.01
CA ILE A 371 4.50 19.91 11.95
C ILE A 371 4.68 18.42 12.25
N GLN A 372 4.16 17.95 13.38
CA GLN A 372 4.14 16.53 13.75
C GLN A 372 2.92 15.81 13.13
N PHE A 373 2.97 14.48 13.07
CA PHE A 373 1.88 13.66 12.52
C PHE A 373 0.54 13.88 13.24
N GLU A 374 0.58 13.98 14.57
CA GLU A 374 -0.60 14.20 15.41
C GLU A 374 -1.21 15.59 15.17
N GLU A 375 -0.37 16.60 14.93
CA GLU A 375 -0.80 17.97 14.58
C GLU A 375 -1.43 17.99 13.18
N ALA A 376 -0.85 17.29 12.22
CA ALA A 376 -1.43 17.12 10.89
C ALA A 376 -2.81 16.45 10.95
N LEU A 377 -2.97 15.39 11.76
CA LEU A 377 -4.26 14.72 11.92
C LEU A 377 -5.31 15.63 12.58
N GLU A 378 -4.91 16.41 13.59
CA GLU A 378 -5.76 17.40 14.26
C GLU A 378 -6.20 18.52 13.30
N ILE A 379 -5.29 19.01 12.44
CA ILE A 379 -5.64 19.95 11.38
C ILE A 379 -6.70 19.35 10.46
N ALA A 380 -6.52 18.11 10.00
CA ALA A 380 -7.50 17.46 9.15
C ALA A 380 -8.87 17.28 9.82
N LYS A 381 -8.91 16.96 11.12
CA LYS A 381 -10.17 16.87 11.90
C LYS A 381 -10.89 18.20 11.99
N ARG A 382 -10.15 19.30 12.19
CA ARG A 382 -10.70 20.66 12.20
C ARG A 382 -11.33 21.03 10.87
N LEU A 383 -10.57 20.85 9.78
CA LEU A 383 -10.99 21.21 8.43
C LEU A 383 -12.24 20.45 7.98
N PHE A 384 -12.29 19.14 8.24
CA PHE A 384 -13.37 18.28 7.75
C PHE A 384 -14.58 18.17 8.69
N PHE A 385 -14.42 18.42 9.99
CA PHE A 385 -15.48 18.18 10.97
C PHE A 385 -15.62 19.30 12.00
N GLU A 386 -14.60 19.54 12.83
CA GLU A 386 -14.80 20.29 14.08
C GLU A 386 -15.13 21.77 13.86
N ASN A 387 -14.50 22.41 12.88
CA ASN A 387 -14.72 23.83 12.63
C ASN A 387 -16.16 24.08 12.19
N SER A 388 -16.68 23.29 11.25
CA SER A 388 -18.09 23.38 10.82
C SER A 388 -19.05 22.98 11.95
N ASN A 389 -18.75 21.92 12.70
CA ASN A 389 -19.57 21.48 13.83
C ASN A 389 -19.75 22.60 14.88
N LYS A 390 -18.66 23.32 15.16
CA LYS A 390 -18.62 24.45 16.10
C LYS A 390 -19.28 25.70 15.52
N LEU A 391 -18.90 26.09 14.31
CA LEU A 391 -19.35 27.32 13.67
C LEU A 391 -20.87 27.35 13.47
N TYR A 392 -21.44 26.23 13.06
CA TYR A 392 -22.89 26.09 12.80
C TYR A 392 -23.66 25.53 14.00
N ASN A 393 -23.00 25.31 15.15
CA ASN A 393 -23.58 24.76 16.37
C ASN A 393 -24.39 23.47 16.13
N LEU A 394 -23.81 22.51 15.40
CA LEU A 394 -24.51 21.30 14.96
C LEU A 394 -24.62 20.23 16.05
N GLY A 395 -23.76 20.27 17.06
CA GLY A 395 -23.79 19.34 18.19
C GLY A 395 -23.52 17.87 17.84
N ILE A 396 -22.92 17.60 16.68
CA ILE A 396 -22.66 16.23 16.21
C ILE A 396 -21.44 15.68 16.95
N LYS A 397 -21.58 14.48 17.52
CA LYS A 397 -20.47 13.80 18.19
C LYS A 397 -19.49 13.26 17.15
N TYR A 398 -18.21 13.60 17.29
CA TYR A 398 -17.15 13.01 16.48
C TYR A 398 -17.11 11.49 16.69
N THR A 399 -17.30 10.74 15.61
CA THR A 399 -17.19 9.27 15.58
C THR A 399 -16.43 8.89 14.33
N GLU A 400 -15.30 8.19 14.47
CA GLU A 400 -14.52 7.76 13.31
C GLU A 400 -15.33 6.82 12.42
N LEU A 401 -15.22 7.01 11.12
CA LEU A 401 -15.89 6.17 10.13
C LEU A 401 -15.41 4.72 10.29
N GLY A 402 -16.37 3.79 10.43
CA GLY A 402 -16.07 2.36 10.62
C GLY A 402 -16.05 1.90 12.09
N GLN A 403 -16.17 2.80 13.08
CA GLN A 403 -16.53 2.43 14.44
C GLN A 403 -18.06 2.27 14.53
N SER A 404 -18.58 1.08 14.89
CA SER A 404 -20.01 0.94 15.18
C SER A 404 -20.32 1.46 16.58
N THR A 405 -21.18 2.47 16.68
CA THR A 405 -21.87 2.81 17.92
C THR A 405 -23.08 1.88 18.06
N SER A 406 -22.97 0.83 18.85
CA SER A 406 -24.12 0.03 19.28
C SER A 406 -24.78 0.69 20.51
N ALA A 407 -25.99 1.21 20.34
CA ALA A 407 -26.95 1.38 21.44
C ALA A 407 -28.17 0.48 21.14
N ASP A 408 -28.63 -0.24 22.16
CA ASP A 408 -29.76 -1.17 22.23
C ASP A 408 -29.66 -2.53 21.53
N THR A 409 -29.06 -3.51 22.23
CA THR A 409 -29.81 -4.63 22.88
C THR A 409 -28.85 -5.56 23.63
N THR A 410 -29.31 -6.00 24.81
CA THR A 410 -28.63 -6.70 25.90
C THR A 410 -28.18 -8.14 25.62
N ILE A 411 -26.88 -8.46 25.77
CA ILE A 411 -26.28 -9.73 26.26
C ILE A 411 -24.86 -9.40 26.84
N PRO A 412 -24.41 -9.99 27.97
CA PRO A 412 -23.32 -9.45 28.79
C PRO A 412 -21.91 -9.58 28.20
N SER A 413 -21.09 -8.63 28.62
CA SER A 413 -19.66 -8.45 28.39
C SER A 413 -18.82 -9.72 28.57
N ASP A 414 -17.89 -9.95 27.63
CA ASP A 414 -16.50 -10.17 28.01
C ASP A 414 -15.52 -9.53 27.00
N GLN A 415 -14.59 -8.80 27.61
CA GLN A 415 -13.49 -7.95 27.14
C GLN A 415 -12.78 -8.38 25.85
N ILE A 416 -12.53 -7.45 24.90
CA ILE A 416 -11.24 -7.30 24.15
C ILE A 416 -11.09 -5.85 23.64
N VAL A 417 -9.96 -5.21 24.01
CA VAL A 417 -9.45 -3.91 23.52
C VAL A 417 -8.62 -4.13 22.24
N PRO A 418 -8.68 -3.30 21.18
CA PRO A 418 -7.72 -3.38 20.07
C PRO A 418 -6.62 -2.31 20.13
N THR A 419 -5.38 -2.80 20.03
CA THR A 419 -4.07 -2.12 20.05
C THR A 419 -3.48 -1.93 18.63
N GLU A 420 -2.77 -0.81 18.43
CA GLU A 420 -1.64 -0.51 17.52
C GLU A 420 -1.49 -1.21 16.13
N THR A 421 -1.70 -0.40 15.07
CA THR A 421 -0.96 -0.24 13.78
C THR A 421 -0.41 -1.44 12.98
N GLY A 422 -0.93 -1.57 11.75
CA GLY A 422 -0.11 -1.65 10.52
C GLY A 422 0.52 -2.99 10.13
N LYS A 423 0.62 -3.96 11.04
CA LYS A 423 0.95 -5.34 10.66
C LYS A 423 -0.33 -6.07 10.24
N LEU A 424 -0.24 -6.90 9.20
CA LEU A 424 -1.17 -8.03 9.10
C LEU A 424 -1.01 -8.78 10.42
N ALA A 425 -2.01 -8.71 11.30
CA ALA A 425 -1.91 -9.38 12.59
C ALA A 425 -1.69 -10.87 12.31
N LYS A 426 -0.77 -11.52 13.04
CA LYS A 426 -0.57 -12.97 12.89
C LYS A 426 -1.94 -13.61 13.12
N ILE A 427 -2.38 -14.43 12.17
CA ILE A 427 -3.69 -15.09 12.26
C ILE A 427 -3.75 -15.78 13.62
N PRO A 428 -4.68 -15.40 14.51
CA PRO A 428 -4.73 -15.94 15.87
C PRO A 428 -4.77 -17.47 15.83
N ALA A 429 -3.92 -18.13 16.63
CA ALA A 429 -3.69 -19.57 16.54
C ALA A 429 -4.96 -20.41 16.82
N ASN A 430 -5.92 -19.83 17.55
CA ASN A 430 -7.18 -20.45 17.95
C ASN A 430 -8.31 -20.35 16.91
N LEU A 431 -8.11 -19.65 15.79
CA LEU A 431 -9.12 -19.59 14.73
C LEU A 431 -9.16 -20.89 13.92
N ASP A 432 -10.38 -21.36 13.66
CA ASP A 432 -10.64 -22.40 12.66
C ASP A 432 -10.39 -21.87 11.23
N LEU A 433 -10.57 -22.70 10.21
CA LEU A 433 -10.28 -22.31 8.82
C LEU A 433 -11.17 -21.15 8.38
N LYS A 434 -12.48 -21.21 8.69
CA LYS A 434 -13.44 -20.16 8.33
C LYS A 434 -13.12 -18.84 9.04
N GLY A 435 -12.77 -18.90 10.33
CA GLY A 435 -12.31 -17.77 11.11
C GLY A 435 -11.01 -17.19 10.56
N SER A 436 -10.06 -18.04 10.17
CA SER A 436 -8.80 -17.62 9.54
C SER A 436 -9.04 -16.89 8.22
N ILE A 437 -9.90 -17.41 7.34
CA ILE A 437 -10.27 -16.74 6.09
C ILE A 437 -10.97 -15.41 6.35
N SER A 438 -11.91 -15.38 7.31
CA SER A 438 -12.64 -14.17 7.69
C SER A 438 -11.70 -13.12 8.26
N PHE A 439 -10.73 -13.55 9.07
CA PHE A 439 -9.67 -12.70 9.59
C PHE A 439 -8.82 -12.13 8.44
N VAL A 440 -8.32 -12.96 7.52
CA VAL A 440 -7.55 -12.49 6.36
C VAL A 440 -8.35 -11.47 5.55
N LYS A 441 -9.64 -11.70 5.34
CA LYS A 441 -10.54 -10.76 4.67
C LYS A 441 -10.70 -9.44 5.44
N SER A 442 -10.78 -9.50 6.76
CA SER A 442 -10.89 -8.32 7.63
C SER A 442 -9.64 -7.42 7.58
N GLN A 443 -8.48 -7.98 7.20
CA GLN A 443 -7.24 -7.23 7.02
C GLN A 443 -7.16 -6.51 5.66
N GLY A 444 -8.25 -6.47 4.88
CA GLY A 444 -8.32 -5.78 3.58
C GLY A 444 -7.73 -6.58 2.42
N VAL A 445 -7.43 -7.86 2.62
CA VAL A 445 -6.91 -8.76 1.57
C VAL A 445 -8.03 -9.14 0.60
N LYS A 446 -7.82 -8.87 -0.68
CA LYS A 446 -8.73 -9.20 -1.79
C LYS A 446 -8.26 -10.40 -2.60
N PHE A 447 -6.95 -10.63 -2.65
CA PHE A 447 -6.34 -11.70 -3.44
C PHE A 447 -5.28 -12.45 -2.63
N ILE A 448 -5.23 -13.76 -2.77
CA ILE A 448 -4.18 -14.62 -2.22
C ILE A 448 -3.25 -15.02 -3.36
N ARG A 449 -1.96 -14.68 -3.24
CA ARG A 449 -0.88 -15.23 -4.07
C ARG A 449 -0.48 -16.56 -3.45
N LEU A 450 -1.15 -17.63 -3.89
CA LEU A 450 -0.86 -18.98 -3.43
C LEU A 450 0.38 -19.49 -4.16
N THR A 451 1.49 -19.60 -3.43
CA THR A 451 2.85 -19.63 -3.99
C THR A 451 3.56 -20.96 -3.70
N TRP A 452 4.41 -21.39 -4.62
CA TRP A 452 5.35 -22.50 -4.48
C TRP A 452 6.66 -22.16 -5.17
N VAL A 453 7.73 -22.89 -4.85
CA VAL A 453 9.02 -22.78 -5.53
C VAL A 453 9.32 -24.12 -6.19
N ASP A 454 9.66 -24.07 -7.48
CA ASP A 454 9.97 -25.25 -8.27
C ASP A 454 11.45 -25.67 -8.12
N TYR A 455 11.85 -26.76 -8.78
CA TYR A 455 13.20 -27.32 -8.67
C TYR A 455 14.31 -26.46 -9.31
N VAL A 456 13.94 -25.45 -10.09
CA VAL A 456 14.88 -24.47 -10.67
C VAL A 456 14.92 -23.16 -9.90
N ASN A 457 14.29 -23.10 -8.72
CA ASN A 457 14.21 -21.92 -7.86
C ASN A 457 13.39 -20.76 -8.45
N LEU A 458 12.47 -21.04 -9.37
CA LEU A 458 11.48 -20.06 -9.81
C LEU A 458 10.30 -20.02 -8.83
N ILE A 459 9.93 -18.81 -8.44
CA ILE A 459 8.80 -18.52 -7.58
C ILE A 459 7.54 -18.51 -8.45
N ARG A 460 6.65 -19.47 -8.22
CA ARG A 460 5.42 -19.66 -9.01
C ARG A 460 4.21 -19.45 -8.12
N TYR A 461 3.21 -18.74 -8.60
CA TYR A 461 1.97 -18.54 -7.84
C TYR A 461 0.73 -18.49 -8.72
N ARG A 462 -0.41 -18.79 -8.10
CA ARG A 462 -1.73 -18.42 -8.64
C ARG A 462 -2.33 -17.33 -7.78
N VAL A 463 -2.80 -16.27 -8.42
CA VAL A 463 -3.54 -15.20 -7.75
C VAL A 463 -5.01 -15.63 -7.68
N VAL A 464 -5.50 -15.88 -6.48
CA VAL A 464 -6.86 -16.37 -6.23
C VAL A 464 -7.64 -15.27 -5.50
N PRO A 465 -8.77 -14.77 -6.04
CA PRO A 465 -9.64 -13.85 -5.31
C PRO A 465 -10.08 -14.49 -3.98
N ILE A 466 -10.09 -13.74 -2.88
CA ILE A 466 -10.31 -14.28 -1.54
C ILE A 466 -11.66 -15.00 -1.40
N ALA A 467 -12.67 -14.56 -2.15
CA ALA A 467 -13.98 -15.22 -2.22
C ALA A 467 -13.88 -16.62 -2.84
N HIS A 468 -13.10 -16.79 -3.91
CA HIS A 468 -12.87 -18.11 -4.51
C HIS A 468 -11.90 -18.95 -3.66
N PHE A 469 -10.87 -18.33 -3.08
CA PHE A 469 -9.95 -18.98 -2.14
C PHE A 469 -10.71 -19.63 -0.98
N ALA A 470 -11.71 -18.93 -0.43
CA ALA A 470 -12.58 -19.46 0.62
C ALA A 470 -13.36 -20.71 0.18
N SER A 471 -13.79 -20.76 -1.09
CA SER A 471 -14.52 -21.91 -1.63
C SER A 471 -13.65 -23.14 -1.89
N ILE A 472 -12.37 -22.95 -2.24
CA ILE A 472 -11.46 -24.03 -2.63
C ILE A 472 -10.52 -24.50 -1.52
N SER A 473 -10.41 -23.75 -0.42
CA SER A 473 -9.57 -24.13 0.74
C SER A 473 -10.19 -25.28 1.57
N GLY A 474 -11.41 -25.68 1.24
CA GLY A 474 -12.18 -26.69 1.95
C GLY A 474 -12.73 -26.18 3.29
N ASN A 475 -13.14 -27.10 4.16
CA ASN A 475 -13.87 -26.81 5.39
C ASN A 475 -13.00 -26.90 6.66
N ASN A 476 -11.93 -27.71 6.66
CA ASN A 476 -11.08 -27.92 7.83
C ASN A 476 -9.59 -27.71 7.55
N PHE A 477 -8.83 -27.56 8.64
CA PHE A 477 -7.39 -27.73 8.60
C PHE A 477 -7.03 -29.21 8.75
N ILE A 478 -5.96 -29.63 8.06
CA ILE A 478 -5.36 -30.95 8.25
C ILE A 478 -4.61 -30.96 9.59
N SER A 479 -4.87 -31.99 10.41
CA SER A 479 -4.19 -32.22 11.70
C SER A 479 -3.61 -33.64 11.74
N GLY A 480 -2.52 -33.84 12.49
CA GLY A 480 -1.90 -35.14 12.71
C GLY A 480 -0.38 -35.14 12.49
N LEU A 481 0.23 -36.32 12.41
CA LEU A 481 1.68 -36.49 12.21
C LEU A 481 2.20 -35.82 10.92
N GLU A 482 1.32 -35.51 9.97
CA GLU A 482 1.67 -34.84 8.73
C GLU A 482 1.90 -33.32 8.90
N THR A 483 1.44 -32.70 9.98
CA THR A 483 1.60 -31.26 10.23
C THR A 483 2.22 -31.01 11.59
N SER A 484 3.16 -30.06 11.69
CA SER A 484 3.58 -29.58 13.02
C SER A 484 2.42 -28.87 13.71
N SER A 485 2.43 -28.83 15.05
CA SER A 485 1.41 -28.15 15.86
C SER A 485 1.25 -26.65 15.52
N SER A 486 2.22 -26.06 14.85
CA SER A 486 2.22 -24.65 14.42
C SER A 486 1.66 -24.42 13.01
N GLN A 487 1.57 -25.46 12.18
CA GLN A 487 1.14 -25.35 10.79
C GLN A 487 -0.36 -25.55 10.64
N ARG A 488 -0.97 -24.74 9.77
CA ARG A 488 -2.40 -24.76 9.49
C ARG A 488 -2.62 -24.87 7.99
N ILE A 489 -2.70 -26.11 7.51
CA ILE A 489 -2.82 -26.41 6.09
C ILE A 489 -4.29 -26.66 5.75
N ALA A 490 -4.80 -25.97 4.74
CA ALA A 490 -6.13 -26.18 4.17
C ALA A 490 -6.33 -27.63 3.71
N GLU A 491 -7.54 -28.19 3.83
CA GLU A 491 -7.82 -29.57 3.37
C GLU A 491 -7.83 -29.71 1.85
N SER A 492 -8.01 -28.62 1.11
CA SER A 492 -8.00 -28.60 -0.35
C SER A 492 -7.41 -27.32 -0.92
N GLY A 493 -7.15 -27.32 -2.23
CA GLY A 493 -6.69 -26.16 -2.97
C GLY A 493 -6.88 -26.33 -4.49
N PRO A 494 -6.26 -25.45 -5.30
CA PRO A 494 -6.28 -25.61 -6.74
C PRO A 494 -5.40 -26.78 -7.21
N GLY A 495 -5.90 -27.50 -8.21
CA GLY A 495 -5.14 -28.53 -8.92
C GLY A 495 -4.00 -27.92 -9.75
N ILE A 496 -2.82 -28.50 -9.63
CA ILE A 496 -1.62 -28.18 -10.40
C ILE A 496 -1.09 -29.48 -11.03
N VAL A 497 -0.81 -29.45 -12.33
CA VAL A 497 -0.21 -30.59 -13.04
C VAL A 497 1.14 -30.92 -12.41
N ARG A 498 1.44 -32.21 -12.23
CA ARG A 498 2.68 -32.68 -11.57
C ARG A 498 3.94 -32.02 -12.10
N VAL A 499 4.03 -31.84 -13.42
CA VAL A 499 5.21 -31.22 -14.03
C VAL A 499 5.43 -29.76 -13.64
N GLY A 500 4.41 -29.05 -13.14
CA GLY A 500 4.51 -27.64 -12.74
C GLY A 500 5.47 -27.35 -11.58
N ILE A 501 6.08 -28.38 -10.97
CA ILE A 501 7.15 -28.22 -9.99
C ILE A 501 8.54 -28.56 -10.54
N SER A 502 8.63 -29.12 -11.74
CA SER A 502 9.87 -29.64 -12.33
C SER A 502 10.16 -29.05 -13.70
N LEU A 503 9.46 -28.01 -14.13
CA LEU A 503 9.78 -27.32 -15.38
C LEU A 503 11.17 -26.67 -15.29
N GLY A 504 11.89 -26.66 -16.41
CA GLY A 504 13.13 -25.91 -16.54
C GLY A 504 12.88 -24.40 -16.53
N VAL A 505 13.97 -23.62 -16.52
CA VAL A 505 13.95 -22.15 -16.40
C VAL A 505 13.10 -21.48 -17.50
N GLN A 506 13.05 -22.06 -18.70
CA GLN A 506 12.25 -21.58 -19.84
C GLN A 506 11.01 -22.43 -20.10
N ASP A 507 10.46 -23.04 -19.05
CA ASP A 507 9.39 -24.03 -19.11
C ASP A 507 9.70 -25.23 -20.04
N SER A 508 10.98 -25.57 -20.18
CA SER A 508 11.42 -26.80 -20.82
C SER A 508 11.00 -28.02 -20.00
N MET A 509 10.68 -29.11 -20.69
CA MET A 509 10.23 -30.36 -20.10
C MET A 509 11.45 -31.27 -19.88
N PRO A 510 11.89 -31.50 -18.64
CA PRO A 510 13.00 -32.42 -18.39
C PRO A 510 12.59 -33.87 -18.70
N ALA A 511 13.59 -34.72 -18.94
CA ALA A 511 13.36 -36.12 -19.26
C ALA A 511 12.58 -36.84 -18.13
N GLY A 512 11.55 -37.61 -18.49
CA GLY A 512 10.68 -38.26 -17.51
C GLY A 512 9.66 -37.33 -16.84
N GLY A 513 9.57 -36.06 -17.24
CA GLY A 513 8.51 -35.15 -16.83
C GLY A 513 7.13 -35.68 -17.26
N VAL A 514 6.22 -35.78 -16.30
CA VAL A 514 4.88 -36.34 -16.53
C VAL A 514 3.85 -35.22 -16.55
N VAL A 515 3.29 -34.97 -17.73
CA VAL A 515 2.18 -34.00 -17.92
C VAL A 515 0.82 -34.57 -17.51
N SER A 516 0.74 -35.88 -17.26
CA SER A 516 -0.42 -36.53 -16.69
C SER A 516 -0.33 -36.59 -15.16
N GLY A 517 -1.46 -36.34 -14.51
CA GLY A 517 -1.54 -36.33 -13.05
C GLY A 517 -1.55 -34.93 -12.48
N ASP A 518 -2.44 -34.72 -11.53
CA ASP A 518 -2.59 -33.48 -10.78
C ASP A 518 -2.26 -33.69 -9.31
N MET A 519 -1.59 -32.70 -8.73
CA MET A 519 -1.46 -32.51 -7.29
C MET A 519 -2.37 -31.39 -6.82
N ASP A 520 -2.71 -31.42 -5.55
CA ASP A 520 -3.47 -30.37 -4.90
C ASP A 520 -2.52 -29.40 -4.18
N LEU A 521 -2.53 -28.12 -4.54
CA LEU A 521 -1.72 -27.10 -3.89
C LEU A 521 -2.48 -26.52 -2.71
N ARG A 522 -2.25 -27.05 -1.51
CA ARG A 522 -2.98 -26.66 -0.31
C ARG A 522 -2.26 -25.55 0.44
N ALA A 523 -3.01 -24.52 0.81
CA ALA A 523 -2.46 -23.32 1.42
C ALA A 523 -2.06 -23.55 2.89
N ASP A 524 -0.87 -23.09 3.28
CA ASP A 524 -0.38 -23.10 4.66
C ASP A 524 -0.52 -21.71 5.28
N PHE A 525 -1.53 -21.53 6.13
CA PHE A 525 -1.87 -20.24 6.75
C PHE A 525 -0.80 -19.76 7.74
N SER A 526 0.12 -20.62 8.18
CA SER A 526 1.25 -20.20 9.02
C SER A 526 2.33 -19.45 8.23
N SER A 527 2.31 -19.55 6.90
CA SER A 527 3.27 -18.91 5.99
C SER A 527 2.77 -17.59 5.40
N MET A 528 1.68 -17.04 5.94
CA MET A 528 1.08 -15.84 5.39
C MET A 528 1.92 -14.60 5.70
N TRP A 529 2.26 -13.85 4.67
CA TRP A 529 2.92 -12.55 4.76
C TRP A 529 2.11 -11.48 4.03
N ASN A 530 2.26 -10.24 4.45
CA ASN A 530 1.77 -9.11 3.64
C ASN A 530 2.59 -9.04 2.34
N ALA A 531 1.98 -8.55 1.26
CA ALA A 531 2.70 -8.22 0.03
C ALA A 531 2.68 -6.69 -0.18
N PRO A 532 3.56 -5.91 0.50
CA PRO A 532 3.52 -4.45 0.44
C PRO A 532 3.63 -3.88 -0.98
N PHE A 533 4.34 -4.58 -1.86
CA PHE A 533 4.49 -4.23 -3.28
C PHE A 533 3.22 -4.43 -4.13
N ALA A 534 2.16 -5.06 -3.59
CA ALA A 534 0.91 -5.33 -4.29
C ALA A 534 -0.31 -5.10 -3.36
N PRO A 535 -0.80 -3.86 -3.21
CA PRO A 535 -1.91 -3.52 -2.31
C PRO A 535 -3.16 -4.40 -2.52
N GLY A 536 -3.70 -4.93 -1.43
CA GLY A 536 -4.85 -5.86 -1.46
C GLY A 536 -4.49 -7.32 -1.75
N HIS A 537 -3.21 -7.66 -1.88
CA HIS A 537 -2.74 -9.04 -1.98
C HIS A 537 -2.12 -9.52 -0.65
N ALA A 538 -2.33 -10.78 -0.31
CA ALA A 538 -1.52 -11.49 0.68
C ALA A 538 -0.72 -12.59 -0.02
N TYR A 539 0.46 -12.88 0.52
CA TYR A 539 1.33 -13.95 0.07
C TYR A 539 1.16 -15.15 1.00
N MET A 540 1.01 -16.35 0.44
CA MET A 540 0.87 -17.58 1.23
C MET A 540 1.50 -18.76 0.49
N MET A 541 2.34 -19.53 1.18
CA MET A 541 2.94 -20.73 0.62
C MET A 541 1.94 -21.88 0.60
N GLY A 542 2.01 -22.67 -0.46
CA GLY A 542 1.32 -23.95 -0.54
C GLY A 542 2.24 -25.15 -0.32
N ARG A 543 1.65 -26.29 -0.01
CA ARG A 543 2.29 -27.61 -0.06
C ARG A 543 1.49 -28.50 -1.02
N PHE A 544 2.19 -29.34 -1.76
CA PHE A 544 1.54 -30.27 -2.69
C PHE A 544 1.11 -31.54 -1.97
N PHE A 545 -0.12 -31.98 -2.26
CA PHE A 545 -0.70 -33.23 -1.80
C PHE A 545 -1.14 -34.06 -3.01
N GLU A 546 -1.01 -35.38 -2.90
CA GLU A 546 -1.48 -36.31 -3.91
C GLU A 546 -3.01 -36.39 -3.90
N LYS A 547 -3.64 -36.39 -5.09
CA LYS A 547 -5.10 -36.56 -5.20
C LYS A 547 -5.47 -38.04 -5.05
N ALA A 548 -6.59 -38.30 -4.36
CA ALA A 548 -7.06 -39.63 -3.96
C ALA A 548 -7.18 -40.68 -5.09
N HIS A 549 -7.33 -40.25 -6.35
CA HIS A 549 -7.52 -41.13 -7.51
C HIS A 549 -6.21 -41.52 -8.23
N TYR A 550 -5.05 -40.99 -7.83
CA TYR A 550 -3.74 -41.42 -8.34
C TYR A 550 -3.07 -42.42 -7.38
N GLN A 551 -2.21 -43.32 -7.92
CA GLN A 551 -1.47 -44.29 -7.11
C GLN A 551 -0.60 -43.55 -6.07
N GLY A 552 -0.86 -43.79 -4.78
CA GLY A 552 -0.16 -43.11 -3.67
C GLY A 552 -1.05 -42.67 -2.50
N GLY A 553 -2.38 -42.64 -2.68
CA GLY A 553 -3.32 -42.31 -1.60
C GLY A 553 -3.42 -40.81 -1.29
N ILE A 554 -4.30 -40.46 -0.34
CA ILE A 554 -4.48 -39.08 0.15
C ILE A 554 -3.31 -38.78 1.09
N GLY A 555 -2.39 -37.90 0.70
CA GLY A 555 -1.22 -37.58 1.53
C GLY A 555 -0.29 -36.53 0.94
N GLN A 556 0.69 -36.09 1.72
CA GLN A 556 1.69 -35.11 1.26
C GLN A 556 2.54 -35.67 0.13
N SER A 557 2.78 -34.85 -0.90
CA SER A 557 3.62 -35.24 -2.02
C SER A 557 5.10 -35.26 -1.63
N ASP A 558 5.77 -36.38 -1.89
CA ASP A 558 7.19 -36.58 -1.61
C ASP A 558 8.13 -35.79 -2.52
N ILE A 559 7.60 -35.25 -3.62
CA ILE A 559 8.35 -34.42 -4.57
C ILE A 559 8.22 -32.93 -4.26
N CYS A 560 7.46 -32.52 -3.24
CA CYS A 560 7.31 -31.12 -2.87
C CYS A 560 8.53 -30.61 -2.06
N PRO A 561 9.31 -29.62 -2.55
CA PRO A 561 10.49 -29.11 -1.85
C PRO A 561 10.21 -28.66 -0.41
N ARG A 562 9.11 -27.92 -0.22
CA ARG A 562 8.68 -27.43 1.09
C ARG A 562 8.30 -28.56 2.06
N THR A 563 7.74 -29.66 1.55
CA THR A 563 7.47 -30.87 2.34
C THR A 563 8.75 -31.60 2.73
N ILE A 564 9.72 -31.72 1.82
CA ILE A 564 11.00 -32.38 2.10
C ILE A 564 11.72 -31.69 3.26
N LEU A 565 11.84 -30.35 3.21
CA LEU A 565 12.43 -29.59 4.32
C LEU A 565 11.67 -29.80 5.63
N HIS A 566 10.34 -29.76 5.58
CA HIS A 566 9.50 -29.97 6.76
C HIS A 566 9.74 -31.34 7.44
N LYS A 567 9.86 -32.42 6.66
CA LYS A 567 10.13 -33.77 7.18
C LYS A 567 11.46 -33.86 7.91
N ILE A 568 12.50 -33.16 7.43
CA ILE A 568 13.81 -33.13 8.09
C ILE A 568 13.74 -32.38 9.43
N ILE A 569 13.03 -31.25 9.47
CA ILE A 569 12.82 -30.48 10.71
C ILE A 569 12.08 -31.33 11.74
N GLN A 570 10.99 -31.99 11.32
CA GLN A 570 10.20 -32.86 12.18
C GLN A 570 11.04 -34.03 12.72
N ARG A 571 11.86 -34.64 11.86
CA ARG A 571 12.78 -35.70 12.28
C ARG A 571 13.73 -35.22 13.37
N ALA A 572 14.34 -34.05 13.19
CA ALA A 572 15.25 -33.49 14.19
C ALA A 572 14.56 -33.19 15.52
N GLU A 573 13.35 -32.63 15.49
CA GLU A 573 12.57 -32.33 16.69
C GLU A 573 12.11 -33.61 17.41
N CYS A 574 11.60 -34.59 16.68
CA CYS A 574 11.03 -35.81 17.26
C CYS A 574 12.09 -36.83 17.71
N GLU A 575 13.17 -36.99 16.95
CA GLU A 575 14.19 -38.01 17.24
C GLU A 575 15.31 -37.48 18.15
N LEU A 576 15.62 -36.18 18.08
CA LEU A 576 16.82 -35.60 18.72
C LEU A 576 16.52 -34.44 19.68
N ASP A 577 15.26 -34.01 19.81
CA ASP A 577 14.86 -32.78 20.52
C ASP A 577 15.69 -31.57 20.07
N ALA A 578 16.00 -31.51 18.77
CA ALA A 578 16.84 -30.50 18.18
C ALA A 578 16.00 -29.47 17.40
N LYS A 579 16.22 -28.20 17.70
CA LYS A 579 15.60 -27.05 17.04
C LYS A 579 16.65 -26.19 16.39
N PHE A 580 16.30 -25.59 15.26
CA PHE A 580 17.22 -24.74 14.50
C PHE A 580 16.65 -23.34 14.35
N LEU A 581 17.54 -22.37 14.24
CA LEU A 581 17.25 -21.05 13.69
C LEU A 581 18.15 -20.80 12.48
N VAL A 582 17.58 -20.17 11.47
CA VAL A 582 18.23 -19.88 10.19
C VAL A 582 18.07 -18.40 9.87
N GLY A 583 19.16 -17.70 9.56
CA GLY A 583 19.17 -16.34 9.03
C GLY A 583 19.83 -16.29 7.65
N PHE A 584 19.45 -15.32 6.83
CA PHE A 584 19.98 -15.16 5.47
C PHE A 584 20.51 -13.74 5.25
N GLU A 585 21.72 -13.66 4.68
CA GLU A 585 22.29 -12.47 4.05
C GLU A 585 22.05 -12.61 2.53
N THR A 586 21.11 -11.84 1.97
CA THR A 586 20.78 -11.92 0.53
C THR A 586 21.47 -10.80 -0.22
N GLU A 587 22.48 -11.15 -1.00
CA GLU A 587 23.12 -10.23 -1.93
C GLU A 587 22.38 -10.23 -3.27
N PHE A 588 22.32 -9.06 -3.92
CA PHE A 588 21.71 -8.89 -5.24
C PHE A 588 22.36 -7.73 -6.00
N ILE A 589 22.26 -7.75 -7.32
CA ILE A 589 22.79 -6.68 -8.18
C ILE A 589 21.64 -5.97 -8.87
N LEU A 590 21.63 -4.64 -8.83
CA LEU A 590 20.72 -3.82 -9.61
C LEU A 590 21.35 -3.44 -10.96
N LEU A 591 20.61 -3.69 -12.03
CA LEU A 591 20.96 -3.41 -13.42
C LEU A 591 20.06 -2.32 -13.99
N ASP A 592 20.61 -1.52 -14.90
CA ASP A 592 19.84 -0.60 -15.74
C ASP A 592 19.13 -1.32 -16.91
N HIS A 593 18.44 -0.56 -17.75
CA HIS A 593 17.74 -1.08 -18.94
C HIS A 593 18.66 -1.73 -19.98
N SER A 594 19.97 -1.46 -19.93
CA SER A 594 20.99 -2.06 -20.79
C SER A 594 21.65 -3.27 -20.13
N ASN A 595 21.06 -3.83 -19.07
CA ASN A 595 21.59 -4.94 -18.26
C ASN A 595 23.00 -4.65 -17.68
N SER A 596 23.35 -3.38 -17.49
CA SER A 596 24.63 -2.98 -16.88
C SER A 596 24.43 -2.65 -15.40
N PRO A 597 25.36 -3.05 -14.50
CA PRO A 597 25.22 -2.72 -13.09
C PRO A 597 25.20 -1.21 -12.84
N ILE A 598 24.21 -0.77 -12.06
CA ILE A 598 24.09 0.63 -11.66
C ILE A 598 25.16 0.96 -10.64
N ARG A 599 25.68 2.20 -10.62
CA ARG A 599 26.62 2.73 -9.59
C ARG A 599 27.89 1.90 -9.32
N ASN A 600 29.02 2.60 -9.28
CA ASN A 600 30.31 2.02 -8.90
C ASN A 600 30.76 2.56 -7.54
N GLY A 601 31.47 1.74 -6.79
CA GLY A 601 32.09 2.16 -5.54
C GLY A 601 32.65 0.96 -4.77
N PRO A 602 33.50 1.21 -3.77
CA PRO A 602 34.02 0.17 -2.90
C PRO A 602 32.96 -0.36 -1.93
N TRP A 603 33.29 -1.48 -1.29
CA TRP A 603 32.49 -2.10 -0.24
C TRP A 603 32.11 -1.11 0.88
N SER A 604 30.85 -1.16 1.33
CA SER A 604 30.31 -0.29 2.40
C SER A 604 30.49 1.22 2.19
N ALA A 605 30.72 1.67 0.94
CA ALA A 605 30.95 3.08 0.66
C ALA A 605 29.64 3.85 0.44
N SER A 606 29.57 5.06 1.03
CA SER A 606 28.41 5.95 0.92
C SER A 606 28.05 6.28 -0.54
N GLN A 607 29.03 6.29 -1.44
CA GLN A 607 28.88 6.53 -2.89
C GLN A 607 27.81 5.64 -3.55
N LYS A 608 27.68 4.38 -3.09
CA LYS A 608 26.69 3.45 -3.65
C LYS A 608 25.27 3.69 -3.12
N LEU A 609 25.13 4.32 -1.95
CA LEU A 609 23.86 4.69 -1.31
C LEU A 609 23.65 6.21 -1.19
N GLN A 610 24.28 7.01 -2.05
CA GLN A 610 24.00 8.45 -2.13
C GLN A 610 22.54 8.69 -2.55
N CYS A 611 21.95 9.78 -2.03
CA CYS A 611 20.55 10.15 -2.30
C CYS A 611 20.20 10.08 -3.80
N GLY A 612 18.97 9.65 -4.10
CA GLY A 612 18.46 9.50 -5.46
C GLY A 612 18.01 8.07 -5.78
N PRO A 613 17.58 7.81 -7.02
CA PRO A 613 16.67 6.69 -7.32
C PRO A 613 17.18 5.29 -6.94
N ALA A 614 18.49 5.03 -7.04
CA ALA A 614 19.05 3.74 -6.64
C ALA A 614 19.07 3.54 -5.12
N ALA A 615 19.35 4.60 -4.35
CA ALA A 615 19.28 4.53 -2.89
C ALA A 615 17.81 4.45 -2.43
N ASP A 616 16.92 5.19 -3.08
CA ASP A 616 15.48 5.13 -2.82
C ASP A 616 14.92 3.73 -3.11
N CYS A 617 15.37 3.10 -4.19
CA CYS A 617 15.01 1.72 -4.53
C CYS A 617 15.46 0.72 -3.44
N VAL A 618 16.73 0.77 -3.01
CA VAL A 618 17.26 -0.13 -1.98
C VAL A 618 16.58 0.15 -0.63
N HIS A 619 16.30 1.41 -0.33
CA HIS A 619 15.55 1.81 0.86
C HIS A 619 14.10 1.30 0.84
N GLU A 620 13.40 1.39 -0.30
CA GLU A 620 12.05 0.84 -0.43
C GLU A 620 12.06 -0.70 -0.35
N ILE A 621 13.07 -1.39 -0.88
CA ILE A 621 13.26 -2.84 -0.68
C ILE A 621 13.34 -3.14 0.82
N ALA A 622 14.22 -2.44 1.54
CA ALA A 622 14.39 -2.61 2.98
C ALA A 622 13.08 -2.34 3.75
N GLN A 623 12.38 -1.26 3.42
CA GLN A 623 11.10 -0.91 4.05
C GLN A 623 10.02 -1.95 3.76
N CYS A 624 9.91 -2.46 2.53
CA CYS A 624 8.96 -3.51 2.17
C CYS A 624 9.25 -4.83 2.90
N ILE A 625 10.53 -5.19 3.13
CA ILE A 625 10.88 -6.35 3.95
C ILE A 625 10.35 -6.16 5.38
N ILE A 626 10.56 -4.98 5.98
CA ILE A 626 10.05 -4.66 7.33
C ILE A 626 8.52 -4.71 7.37
N ASP A 627 7.85 -4.07 6.40
CA ASP A 627 6.39 -3.97 6.32
C ASP A 627 5.71 -5.30 5.98
N SER A 628 6.44 -6.23 5.37
CA SER A 628 5.97 -7.61 5.16
C SER A 628 5.84 -8.39 6.49
N GLY A 629 6.54 -7.93 7.54
CA GLY A 629 6.65 -8.59 8.84
C GLY A 629 7.95 -9.36 9.05
N ILE A 630 8.84 -9.39 8.05
CA ILE A 630 10.16 -10.02 8.13
C ILE A 630 11.10 -9.08 8.89
N LYS A 631 11.84 -9.62 9.87
CA LYS A 631 12.85 -8.83 10.58
C LYS A 631 14.00 -8.55 9.62
N LEU A 632 14.28 -7.28 9.37
CA LEU A 632 15.50 -6.81 8.70
C LEU A 632 16.50 -6.34 9.76
N GLU A 633 17.71 -6.88 9.76
CA GLU A 633 18.77 -6.50 10.69
C GLU A 633 19.63 -5.38 10.13
N MET A 634 19.98 -5.47 8.84
CA MET A 634 20.74 -4.44 8.14
C MET A 634 20.57 -4.54 6.62
N TYR A 635 20.91 -3.46 5.92
CA TYR A 635 21.20 -3.48 4.48
C TYR A 635 22.39 -2.57 4.19
N HIS A 636 23.20 -2.92 3.19
CA HIS A 636 24.36 -2.11 2.82
C HIS A 636 24.79 -2.32 1.37
N ALA A 637 25.71 -1.48 0.92
CA ALA A 637 26.36 -1.63 -0.38
C ALA A 637 27.47 -2.68 -0.30
N GLU A 638 27.47 -3.61 -1.25
CA GLU A 638 28.45 -4.69 -1.34
C GLU A 638 29.61 -4.38 -2.30
N SER A 639 30.53 -5.33 -2.49
CA SER A 639 31.82 -5.13 -3.14
C SER A 639 31.75 -4.97 -4.67
N SER A 640 30.80 -5.63 -5.34
CA SER A 640 30.65 -5.57 -6.81
C SER A 640 29.83 -4.35 -7.26
N ARG A 641 29.94 -4.00 -8.54
CA ARG A 641 29.20 -2.86 -9.11
C ARG A 641 27.70 -3.12 -9.00
N GLY A 642 26.92 -2.12 -8.56
CA GLY A 642 25.48 -2.28 -8.34
C GLY A 642 25.03 -3.32 -7.33
N GLN A 643 25.97 -3.91 -6.56
CA GLN A 643 25.66 -4.95 -5.58
C GLN A 643 25.21 -4.36 -4.24
N TYR A 644 24.17 -4.93 -3.66
CA TYR A 644 23.66 -4.59 -2.33
C TYR A 644 23.36 -5.88 -1.58
N GLU A 645 23.27 -5.78 -0.26
CA GLU A 645 22.91 -6.88 0.62
C GLU A 645 21.77 -6.46 1.56
N VAL A 646 20.84 -7.38 1.79
CA VAL A 646 19.82 -7.29 2.86
C VAL A 646 19.96 -8.48 3.80
N VAL A 647 20.02 -8.22 5.10
CA VAL A 647 20.23 -9.25 6.13
C VAL A 647 18.97 -9.41 6.94
N THR A 648 18.36 -10.60 6.83
CA THR A 648 17.12 -10.95 7.53
C THR A 648 17.40 -11.68 8.83
N GLY A 649 16.57 -11.40 9.84
CA GLY A 649 16.72 -11.97 11.17
C GLY A 649 16.42 -13.48 11.22
N PRO A 650 16.95 -14.20 12.21
CA PRO A 650 16.83 -15.64 12.29
C PRO A 650 15.40 -16.12 12.58
N LEU A 651 14.95 -17.14 11.85
CA LEU A 651 13.64 -17.79 11.96
C LEU A 651 13.79 -19.32 12.00
N PRO A 652 12.77 -20.07 12.48
CA PRO A 652 12.70 -21.52 12.26
C PRO A 652 12.86 -21.87 10.77
N PRO A 653 13.51 -22.99 10.38
CA PRO A 653 14.04 -23.14 9.02
C PRO A 653 13.00 -23.05 7.91
N LEU A 654 11.80 -23.60 8.13
CA LEU A 654 10.72 -23.51 7.15
C LEU A 654 10.24 -22.07 6.96
N GLN A 655 10.13 -21.31 8.05
CA GLN A 655 9.73 -19.90 8.03
C GLN A 655 10.84 -19.01 7.46
N ALA A 656 12.11 -19.34 7.71
CA ALA A 656 13.26 -18.67 7.11
C ALA A 656 13.28 -18.86 5.59
N ALA A 657 13.02 -20.07 5.09
CA ALA A 657 12.88 -20.32 3.66
C ALA A 657 11.72 -19.52 3.07
N ASP A 658 10.54 -19.55 3.70
CA ASP A 658 9.37 -18.77 3.26
C ASP A 658 9.68 -17.26 3.22
N ALA A 659 10.38 -16.73 4.23
CA ALA A 659 10.82 -15.33 4.29
C ALA A 659 11.84 -14.98 3.20
N LEU A 660 12.75 -15.89 2.87
CA LEU A 660 13.70 -15.68 1.76
C LEU A 660 12.97 -15.61 0.42
N VAL A 661 11.96 -16.44 0.19
CA VAL A 661 11.13 -16.36 -1.04
C VAL A 661 10.41 -15.00 -1.12
N ALA A 662 9.79 -14.55 -0.04
CA ALA A 662 9.15 -13.24 0.01
C ALA A 662 10.14 -12.08 -0.18
N THR A 663 11.34 -12.18 0.40
CA THR A 663 12.41 -11.19 0.24
C THR A 663 12.83 -11.04 -1.22
N ARG A 664 12.94 -12.16 -1.96
CA ARG A 664 13.26 -12.14 -3.39
C ARG A 664 12.16 -11.48 -4.22
N GLU A 665 10.89 -11.82 -3.97
CA GLU A 665 9.75 -11.15 -4.62
C GLU A 665 9.77 -9.63 -4.37
N ILE A 666 10.04 -9.20 -3.14
CA ILE A 666 10.17 -7.77 -2.80
C ILE A 666 11.28 -7.12 -3.62
N ILE A 667 12.48 -7.72 -3.63
CA ILE A 667 13.64 -7.23 -4.39
C ILE A 667 13.27 -7.04 -5.87
N TYR A 668 12.68 -8.05 -6.51
CA TYR A 668 12.34 -7.99 -7.93
C TYR A 668 11.25 -6.94 -8.24
N ASN A 669 10.16 -6.92 -7.46
CA ASN A 669 9.03 -6.03 -7.73
C ASN A 669 9.39 -4.56 -7.46
N VAL A 670 10.11 -4.28 -6.36
CA VAL A 670 10.54 -2.91 -6.05
C VAL A 670 11.60 -2.44 -7.04
N ALA A 671 12.59 -3.27 -7.38
CA ALA A 671 13.57 -2.89 -8.42
C ALA A 671 12.88 -2.51 -9.74
N ARG A 672 11.88 -3.29 -10.16
CA ARG A 672 11.08 -3.00 -11.37
C ARG A 672 10.29 -1.70 -11.27
N LYS A 673 9.73 -1.37 -10.10
CA LYS A 673 9.03 -0.10 -9.85
C LYS A 673 9.93 1.11 -10.15
N TYR A 674 11.23 1.00 -9.85
CA TYR A 674 12.22 2.05 -10.11
C TYR A 674 12.86 2.00 -11.50
N GLY A 675 12.36 1.14 -12.40
CA GLY A 675 12.92 0.94 -13.74
C GLY A 675 14.21 0.11 -13.76
N TYR A 676 14.66 -0.42 -12.61
CA TYR A 676 15.81 -1.31 -12.54
C TYR A 676 15.40 -2.77 -12.72
N ARG A 677 16.41 -3.60 -12.90
CA ARG A 677 16.29 -5.04 -12.87
C ARG A 677 17.21 -5.58 -11.78
N ALA A 678 16.68 -6.30 -10.80
CA ALA A 678 17.50 -7.04 -9.86
C ALA A 678 17.89 -8.40 -10.44
N THR A 679 19.09 -8.88 -10.11
CA THR A 679 19.54 -10.25 -10.42
C THR A 679 20.28 -10.85 -9.23
N LEU A 680 20.07 -12.14 -9.01
CA LEU A 680 20.77 -12.98 -8.03
C LEU A 680 21.92 -13.78 -8.66
N SER A 681 22.32 -13.44 -9.90
CA SER A 681 23.38 -14.14 -10.61
C SER A 681 24.65 -14.26 -9.75
N PRO A 682 25.23 -15.47 -9.60
CA PRO A 682 26.35 -15.72 -8.68
C PRO A 682 27.57 -14.86 -8.97
N ARG A 683 27.79 -14.49 -10.24
CA ARG A 683 28.89 -13.62 -10.65
C ARG A 683 28.64 -13.06 -12.05
N LEU A 684 28.45 -11.75 -12.17
CA LEU A 684 28.22 -11.10 -13.47
C LEU A 684 29.49 -10.96 -14.30
N TYR A 685 30.61 -10.65 -13.66
CA TYR A 685 31.91 -10.48 -14.33
C TYR A 685 33.02 -11.18 -13.56
N SER A 686 33.94 -11.81 -14.29
CA SER A 686 35.04 -12.60 -13.74
C SER A 686 36.06 -11.78 -12.91
N ASN A 687 36.01 -10.46 -13.00
CA ASN A 687 36.88 -9.55 -12.23
C ASN A 687 36.18 -8.89 -11.03
N GLN A 688 34.95 -9.31 -10.70
CA GLN A 688 34.18 -8.79 -9.57
C GLN A 688 33.95 -9.87 -8.50
N SER A 689 33.57 -9.46 -7.30
CA SER A 689 33.15 -10.36 -6.22
C SER A 689 31.87 -11.11 -6.59
N GLY A 690 31.65 -12.27 -5.97
CA GLY A 690 30.43 -13.04 -6.19
C GLY A 690 29.22 -12.45 -5.47
N THR A 691 28.03 -12.86 -5.90
CA THR A 691 26.74 -12.66 -5.22
C THR A 691 26.39 -13.93 -4.44
N ALA A 692 26.04 -13.79 -3.17
CA ALA A 692 25.74 -14.89 -2.27
C ALA A 692 24.36 -14.81 -1.62
N CYS A 693 24.00 -15.89 -0.92
CA CYS A 693 22.88 -15.96 -0.01
C CYS A 693 23.37 -16.64 1.28
N HIS A 694 24.32 -15.99 1.99
CA HIS A 694 24.98 -16.61 3.14
C HIS A 694 23.94 -17.05 4.16
N THR A 695 24.07 -18.29 4.60
CA THR A 695 23.07 -18.93 5.45
C THR A 695 23.66 -19.17 6.83
N HIS A 696 23.12 -18.52 7.85
CA HIS A 696 23.53 -18.69 9.23
C HIS A 696 22.64 -19.70 9.91
N ILE A 697 23.22 -20.70 10.59
CA ILE A 697 22.48 -21.74 11.31
C ILE A 697 22.98 -21.85 12.75
N SER A 698 22.02 -21.86 13.67
CA SER A 698 22.25 -22.27 15.06
C SER A 698 21.37 -23.45 15.40
N VAL A 699 21.86 -24.32 16.28
CA VAL A 699 21.12 -25.48 16.82
C VAL A 699 20.95 -25.33 18.32
N GLN A 700 19.79 -25.75 18.82
CA GLN A 700 19.50 -25.95 20.22
C GLN A 700 19.01 -27.39 20.44
N SER A 701 19.62 -28.10 21.38
CA SER A 701 19.29 -29.47 21.76
C SER A 701 19.61 -29.68 23.25
N PRO A 702 19.29 -30.84 23.86
CA PRO A 702 19.70 -31.16 25.22
C PRO A 702 21.22 -31.06 25.45
N ARG A 703 22.03 -31.16 24.37
CA ARG A 703 23.49 -31.11 24.41
C ARG A 703 24.09 -29.70 24.22
N SER A 704 23.28 -28.64 24.04
CA SER A 704 23.79 -27.27 23.79
C SER A 704 24.62 -26.68 24.93
N ASN A 705 24.43 -27.16 26.17
CA ASN A 705 25.20 -26.71 27.32
C ASN A 705 26.44 -27.59 27.59
N THR A 706 26.63 -28.65 26.80
CA THR A 706 27.74 -29.58 26.95
C THR A 706 28.89 -29.14 26.02
N PRO A 707 30.10 -28.87 26.53
CA PRO A 707 31.24 -28.54 25.70
C PRO A 707 31.68 -29.76 24.87
N SER A 708 32.04 -29.53 23.61
CA SER A 708 32.62 -30.54 22.71
C SER A 708 34.04 -30.95 23.12
N ASN A 709 34.73 -30.13 23.92
CA ASN A 709 36.15 -30.25 24.21
C ASN A 709 37.03 -30.27 22.94
N HIS A 710 36.56 -29.64 21.86
CA HIS A 710 37.35 -29.48 20.64
C HIS A 710 38.68 -28.78 20.96
N PRO A 711 39.86 -29.23 20.48
CA PRO A 711 41.10 -28.75 21.07
C PRO A 711 41.47 -27.31 20.66
N ASP A 712 40.87 -26.75 19.61
CA ASP A 712 41.01 -25.31 19.28
C ASP A 712 39.98 -24.43 20.01
N ILE A 713 38.82 -24.98 20.34
CA ILE A 713 37.71 -24.23 20.97
C ILE A 713 37.01 -25.17 21.97
N PRO A 714 37.58 -25.42 23.15
CA PRO A 714 37.04 -26.42 24.07
C PRO A 714 35.60 -26.13 24.50
N SER A 715 35.23 -24.86 24.55
CA SER A 715 33.90 -24.38 24.93
C SER A 715 32.84 -24.45 23.82
N LEU A 716 33.18 -24.91 22.61
CA LEU A 716 32.22 -25.04 21.51
C LEU A 716 31.11 -26.03 21.91
N PRO A 717 29.81 -25.68 21.84
CA PRO A 717 28.73 -26.61 22.14
C PRO A 717 28.83 -27.90 21.34
N SER A 718 28.60 -29.05 22.00
CA SER A 718 28.80 -30.38 21.41
C SER A 718 27.83 -30.68 20.26
N ASP A 719 26.61 -30.16 20.32
CA ASP A 719 25.63 -30.27 19.22
C ASP A 719 26.06 -29.45 18.00
N LEU A 720 26.50 -28.21 18.20
CA LEU A 720 27.01 -27.38 17.11
C LEU A 720 28.27 -28.00 16.48
N ALA A 721 29.16 -28.58 17.29
CA ALA A 721 30.32 -29.31 16.79
C ALA A 721 29.91 -30.53 15.92
N SER A 722 28.94 -31.33 16.37
CA SER A 722 28.42 -32.45 15.59
C SER A 722 27.71 -32.02 14.31
N LEU A 723 26.96 -30.91 14.35
CA LEU A 723 26.36 -30.31 13.17
C LEU A 723 27.42 -29.90 12.14
N MET A 724 28.48 -29.20 12.58
CA MET A 724 29.59 -28.80 11.71
C MET A 724 30.32 -30.01 11.14
N ALA A 725 30.54 -31.06 11.93
CA ALA A 725 31.19 -32.29 11.46
C ALA A 725 30.38 -33.00 10.36
N GLY A 726 29.05 -33.10 10.54
CA GLY A 726 28.15 -33.67 9.52
C GLY A 726 28.10 -32.84 8.23
N LEU A 727 28.11 -31.50 8.36
CA LEU A 727 28.18 -30.59 7.21
C LEU A 727 29.50 -30.73 6.45
N LEU A 728 30.65 -30.74 7.14
CA LEU A 728 31.96 -30.85 6.49
C LEU A 728 32.14 -32.17 5.75
N GLU A 729 31.64 -33.27 6.31
CA GLU A 729 31.66 -34.59 5.65
C GLU A 729 30.88 -34.58 4.34
N ASN A 730 29.76 -33.88 4.29
CA ASN A 730 28.83 -33.92 3.15
C ASN A 730 28.84 -32.63 2.32
N LEU A 731 29.78 -31.71 2.54
CA LEU A 731 29.73 -30.35 1.99
C LEU A 731 29.70 -30.33 0.46
N VAL A 732 30.44 -31.23 -0.18
CA VAL A 732 30.42 -31.41 -1.65
C VAL A 732 29.02 -31.77 -2.13
N SER A 733 28.34 -32.69 -1.43
CA SER A 733 26.97 -33.10 -1.77
C SER A 733 25.94 -32.05 -1.41
N VAL A 734 26.18 -31.25 -0.37
CA VAL A 734 25.36 -30.07 -0.04
C VAL A 734 25.43 -29.03 -1.17
N CYS A 735 26.62 -28.80 -1.74
CA CYS A 735 26.81 -27.89 -2.87
C CYS A 735 25.96 -28.24 -4.11
N ALA A 736 25.58 -29.51 -4.28
CA ALA A 736 24.65 -29.91 -5.33
C ALA A 736 23.33 -29.10 -5.28
N PHE A 737 22.87 -28.74 -4.08
CA PHE A 737 21.61 -28.05 -3.84
C PHE A 737 21.79 -26.56 -3.52
N THR A 738 22.93 -26.18 -2.92
CA THR A 738 23.21 -24.79 -2.53
C THR A 738 23.98 -23.99 -3.58
N LEU A 739 24.57 -24.67 -4.58
CA LEU A 739 25.24 -24.13 -5.77
C LEU A 739 24.76 -24.91 -7.02
N PRO A 740 23.45 -24.86 -7.35
CA PRO A 740 22.82 -25.86 -8.24
C PRO A 740 23.06 -25.64 -9.74
N VAL A 741 23.58 -24.47 -10.15
CA VAL A 741 23.86 -24.14 -11.56
C VAL A 741 25.35 -23.93 -11.80
N ASP A 742 25.80 -24.08 -13.05
CA ASP A 742 27.24 -24.00 -13.36
C ASP A 742 27.87 -22.63 -13.06
N ALA A 743 27.10 -21.56 -13.19
CA ALA A 743 27.55 -20.21 -12.86
C ALA A 743 28.02 -20.08 -11.40
N CYS A 744 27.43 -20.82 -10.46
CA CYS A 744 27.78 -20.81 -9.04
C CYS A 744 29.27 -21.11 -8.81
N TYR A 745 29.82 -22.04 -9.58
CA TYR A 745 31.19 -22.51 -9.42
C TYR A 745 32.24 -21.53 -9.93
N SER A 746 31.83 -20.38 -10.48
CA SER A 746 32.72 -19.23 -10.71
C SER A 746 33.08 -18.51 -9.39
N ARG A 747 32.35 -18.79 -8.31
CA ARG A 747 32.62 -18.34 -6.94
C ARG A 747 33.53 -19.29 -6.18
N VAL A 748 33.66 -20.56 -6.57
CA VAL A 748 34.51 -21.54 -5.87
C VAL A 748 35.97 -21.35 -6.26
N MET A 749 36.60 -20.35 -5.68
CA MET A 749 38.00 -19.99 -5.86
C MET A 749 38.51 -19.19 -4.66
N ASP A 750 39.83 -19.09 -4.51
CA ASP A 750 40.44 -18.39 -3.39
C ASP A 750 40.53 -16.87 -3.64
N GLY A 751 40.38 -16.07 -2.58
CA GLY A 751 40.61 -14.61 -2.62
C GLY A 751 39.44 -13.78 -3.17
N VAL A 752 38.25 -14.37 -3.30
CA VAL A 752 37.02 -13.67 -3.71
C VAL A 752 35.94 -13.66 -2.62
N TRP A 753 36.30 -14.02 -1.38
CA TRP A 753 35.48 -13.96 -0.15
C TRP A 753 34.18 -14.79 -0.19
N SER A 754 34.19 -15.88 -0.96
CA SER A 754 33.04 -16.74 -1.25
C SER A 754 33.12 -18.14 -0.61
N GLY A 755 34.12 -18.40 0.23
CA GLY A 755 34.33 -19.70 0.88
C GLY A 755 35.45 -20.57 0.31
N GLY A 756 36.28 -20.06 -0.60
CA GLY A 756 37.54 -20.68 -1.01
C GLY A 756 37.41 -22.00 -1.80
N SER A 757 38.54 -22.68 -2.01
CA SER A 757 38.65 -23.90 -2.84
C SER A 757 38.76 -25.23 -2.06
N TRP A 758 38.66 -25.20 -0.73
CA TRP A 758 38.83 -26.36 0.14
C TRP A 758 37.68 -26.52 1.12
N VAL A 759 37.26 -27.77 1.35
CA VAL A 759 36.32 -28.10 2.42
C VAL A 759 37.02 -27.88 3.75
N CYS A 760 36.67 -26.78 4.43
CA CYS A 760 37.20 -26.47 5.75
C CYS A 760 36.22 -25.62 6.56
N TRP A 761 36.51 -25.48 7.86
CA TRP A 761 35.86 -24.49 8.70
C TRP A 761 36.89 -23.57 9.34
N GLY A 762 36.46 -22.36 9.68
CA GLY A 762 37.31 -21.39 10.36
C GLY A 762 36.51 -20.43 11.23
N ARG A 763 37.03 -20.13 12.41
CA ARG A 763 36.45 -19.13 13.32
C ARG A 763 36.71 -17.74 12.76
N GLU A 764 35.64 -16.98 12.52
CA GLU A 764 35.69 -15.64 11.92
C GLU A 764 36.44 -15.57 10.57
N ASN A 765 36.63 -16.70 9.89
CA ASN A 765 37.35 -16.78 8.62
C ASN A 765 36.39 -16.67 7.44
N LYS A 766 36.39 -15.52 6.75
CA LYS A 766 35.54 -15.26 5.57
C LYS A 766 35.94 -16.05 4.31
N GLU A 767 37.10 -16.71 4.30
CA GLU A 767 37.56 -17.55 3.18
C GLU A 767 37.28 -19.04 3.41
N ALA A 768 36.73 -19.43 4.57
CA ALA A 768 36.28 -20.80 4.81
C ALA A 768 34.83 -20.97 4.33
N PRO A 769 34.46 -22.11 3.72
CA PRO A 769 33.09 -22.33 3.27
C PRO A 769 32.11 -22.52 4.44
N LEU A 770 32.60 -22.95 5.61
CA LEU A 770 31.89 -22.89 6.89
C LEU A 770 32.61 -21.93 7.84
N ARG A 771 32.01 -20.80 8.15
CA ARG A 771 32.56 -19.83 9.09
C ARG A 771 31.84 -19.95 10.43
N LEU A 772 32.58 -20.23 11.50
CA LEU A 772 32.04 -20.19 12.86
C LEU A 772 32.04 -18.75 13.36
N CYS A 773 30.85 -18.23 13.65
CA CYS A 773 30.63 -16.85 14.08
C CYS A 773 30.24 -16.78 15.56
N GLY A 774 30.65 -15.71 16.23
CA GLY A 774 30.20 -15.37 17.58
C GLY A 774 30.97 -16.03 18.72
N SER A 775 30.37 -16.04 19.91
CA SER A 775 30.97 -16.59 21.13
C SER A 775 29.94 -17.01 22.18
N GLY A 776 30.34 -17.91 23.09
CA GLY A 776 29.52 -18.33 24.23
C GLY A 776 28.19 -18.95 23.78
N LYS A 777 27.06 -18.41 24.29
CA LYS A 777 25.72 -18.87 23.91
C LYS A 777 25.21 -18.33 22.56
N GLY A 778 26.00 -17.49 21.87
CA GLY A 778 25.63 -16.86 20.60
C GLY A 778 26.35 -17.43 19.38
N PHE A 779 26.86 -18.66 19.45
CA PHE A 779 27.51 -19.28 18.29
C PHE A 779 26.49 -19.61 17.18
N ASN A 780 26.89 -19.36 15.93
CA ASN A 780 26.24 -19.88 14.74
C ASN A 780 27.28 -20.24 13.68
N VAL A 781 26.91 -21.08 12.72
CA VAL A 781 27.73 -21.39 11.55
C VAL A 781 27.16 -20.70 10.32
N GLU A 782 27.98 -19.91 9.65
CA GLU A 782 27.71 -19.29 8.35
C GLU A 782 28.16 -20.24 7.23
N ILE A 783 27.24 -20.66 6.38
CA ILE A 783 27.53 -21.42 5.15
C ILE A 783 27.69 -20.41 4.01
N LYS A 784 28.93 -20.26 3.51
CA LYS A 784 29.25 -19.32 2.41
C LYS A 784 28.98 -19.90 1.02
N ALA A 785 29.00 -21.23 0.93
CA ALA A 785 28.69 -22.01 -0.26
C ALA A 785 27.17 -22.15 -0.48
N PHE A 786 26.44 -21.04 -0.39
CA PHE A 786 25.01 -20.92 -0.66
C PHE A 786 24.79 -19.62 -1.43
N ASP A 787 24.16 -19.68 -2.61
CA ASP A 787 23.86 -18.47 -3.41
C ASP A 787 22.39 -18.31 -3.77
N GLY A 788 22.07 -17.19 -4.42
CA GLY A 788 20.71 -16.80 -4.73
C GLY A 788 20.01 -17.69 -5.76
N THR A 789 20.74 -18.56 -6.48
CA THR A 789 20.16 -19.52 -7.44
C THR A 789 19.65 -20.80 -6.75
N ALA A 790 20.06 -21.06 -5.51
CA ALA A 790 19.59 -22.20 -4.74
C ALA A 790 18.10 -22.10 -4.41
N ASN A 791 17.39 -23.22 -4.63
CA ASN A 791 16.05 -23.40 -4.10
C ASN A 791 16.15 -23.39 -2.56
N PRO A 792 15.48 -22.47 -1.86
CA PRO A 792 15.68 -22.28 -0.43
C PRO A 792 15.26 -23.50 0.39
N TYR A 793 14.27 -24.26 -0.08
CA TYR A 793 13.81 -25.47 0.59
C TYR A 793 14.76 -26.64 0.39
N LEU A 794 15.19 -26.91 -0.86
CA LEU A 794 16.12 -28.01 -1.14
C LEU A 794 17.53 -27.73 -0.59
N GLY A 795 17.99 -26.48 -0.69
CA GLY A 795 19.27 -26.04 -0.12
C GLY A 795 19.30 -26.22 1.40
N LEU A 796 18.27 -25.71 2.12
CA LEU A 796 18.18 -25.94 3.57
C LEU A 796 17.95 -27.42 3.92
N ALA A 797 17.22 -28.18 3.10
CA ALA A 797 17.04 -29.61 3.33
C ALA A 797 18.39 -30.35 3.27
N ALA A 798 19.25 -30.02 2.31
CA ALA A 798 20.58 -30.60 2.23
C ALA A 798 21.47 -30.18 3.42
N VAL A 799 21.48 -28.89 3.77
CA VAL A 799 22.28 -28.37 4.89
C VAL A 799 21.82 -28.98 6.21
N LEU A 800 20.52 -28.94 6.52
CA LEU A 800 19.99 -29.52 7.75
C LEU A 800 20.05 -31.04 7.74
N GLY A 801 19.84 -31.71 6.61
CA GLY A 801 20.00 -33.16 6.49
C GLY A 801 21.40 -33.61 6.89
N ALA A 802 22.43 -32.89 6.44
CA ALA A 802 23.82 -33.17 6.80
C ALA A 802 24.09 -32.86 8.28
N GLY A 803 23.57 -31.74 8.79
CA GLY A 803 23.68 -31.38 10.20
C GLY A 803 23.00 -32.38 11.13
N VAL A 804 21.79 -32.82 10.79
CA VAL A 804 21.00 -33.82 11.53
C VAL A 804 21.68 -35.18 11.52
N ALA A 805 22.27 -35.60 10.39
CA ALA A 805 23.07 -36.83 10.35
C ALA A 805 24.28 -36.78 11.31
N GLY A 806 24.96 -35.63 11.38
CA GLY A 806 26.03 -35.38 12.35
C GLY A 806 25.53 -35.41 13.80
N LEU A 807 24.39 -34.76 14.08
CA LEU A 807 23.78 -34.73 15.40
C LEU A 807 23.34 -36.13 15.87
N ALA A 808 22.69 -36.89 15.00
CA ALA A 808 22.16 -38.23 15.30
C ALA A 808 23.26 -39.25 15.63
N THR A 809 24.45 -39.06 15.05
CA THR A 809 25.61 -39.92 15.28
C THR A 809 26.57 -39.35 16.33
N GLU A 810 26.22 -38.20 16.94
CA GLU A 810 27.09 -37.43 17.83
C GLU A 810 28.49 -37.23 17.26
N LYS A 811 28.57 -36.98 15.94
CA LYS A 811 29.83 -36.98 15.20
C LYS A 811 30.82 -35.99 15.83
N VAL A 812 32.07 -36.44 16.01
CA VAL A 812 33.14 -35.59 16.54
C VAL A 812 33.65 -34.67 15.45
N LEU A 813 33.78 -33.38 15.75
CA LEU A 813 34.48 -32.43 14.88
C LEU A 813 35.99 -32.66 15.02
N GLU A 814 36.60 -33.34 14.06
CA GLU A 814 38.03 -33.66 14.13
C GLU A 814 38.92 -32.63 13.41
N MET A 815 38.34 -31.91 12.45
CA MET A 815 39.04 -30.91 11.64
C MET A 815 39.43 -29.70 12.49
N ARG A 816 40.67 -29.21 12.34
CA ARG A 816 41.18 -28.06 13.10
C ARG A 816 40.64 -26.73 12.56
N ASN A 817 40.61 -25.72 13.42
CA ASN A 817 40.21 -24.36 13.07
C ASN A 817 41.16 -23.74 12.03
N CYS A 818 40.68 -23.53 10.81
CA CYS A 818 41.43 -22.85 9.76
C CYS A 818 41.32 -21.33 9.88
N VAL A 819 42.33 -20.68 10.44
CA VAL A 819 42.40 -19.21 10.55
C VAL A 819 43.01 -18.52 9.32
N ALA A 820 43.71 -19.28 8.47
CA ALA A 820 44.33 -18.79 7.24
C ALA A 820 43.44 -19.08 6.00
N VAL A 821 43.85 -18.59 4.84
CA VAL A 821 43.29 -19.07 3.57
C VAL A 821 43.80 -20.49 3.32
N ALA A 822 42.93 -21.49 3.23
CA ALA A 822 43.33 -22.91 3.17
C ALA A 822 44.28 -23.23 1.99
N ALA A 823 44.13 -22.52 0.86
CA ALA A 823 45.01 -22.67 -0.30
C ALA A 823 46.44 -22.13 -0.06
N SER A 824 46.62 -21.19 0.86
CA SER A 824 47.95 -20.63 1.21
C SER A 824 48.78 -21.53 2.13
N LEU A 825 48.14 -22.51 2.78
CA LEU A 825 48.82 -23.49 3.63
C LEU A 825 49.66 -24.45 2.78
N THR A 826 50.71 -25.03 3.37
CA THR A 826 51.40 -26.16 2.75
C THR A 826 50.50 -27.41 2.77
N GLU A 827 50.84 -28.40 1.94
CA GLU A 827 50.12 -29.68 1.94
C GLU A 827 50.17 -30.36 3.31
N GLN A 828 51.34 -30.36 3.96
CA GLN A 828 51.50 -30.90 5.31
C GLN A 828 50.62 -30.17 6.33
N GLN A 829 50.61 -28.83 6.31
CA GLN A 829 49.76 -28.04 7.21
C GLN A 829 48.27 -28.34 7.02
N ARG A 830 47.81 -28.43 5.76
CA ARG A 830 46.44 -28.83 5.44
C ARG A 830 46.12 -30.24 5.97
N HIS A 831 47.01 -31.19 5.75
CA HIS A 831 46.85 -32.57 6.21
C HIS A 831 46.78 -32.65 7.74
N ASP A 832 47.65 -31.94 8.46
CA ASP A 832 47.66 -31.87 9.92
C ASP A 832 46.36 -31.27 10.48
N MET A 833 45.72 -30.39 9.71
CA MET A 833 44.42 -29.78 10.02
C MET A 833 43.22 -30.61 9.55
N ARG A 834 43.47 -31.73 8.86
CA ARG A 834 42.48 -32.60 8.18
C ARG A 834 41.72 -31.93 7.03
N ILE A 835 42.30 -30.93 6.40
CA ILE A 835 41.77 -30.24 5.22
C ILE A 835 42.28 -30.96 3.96
N ILE A 836 41.60 -32.05 3.57
CA ILE A 836 42.06 -32.93 2.48
C ILE A 836 41.14 -32.93 1.24
N THR A 837 39.94 -32.37 1.36
CA THR A 837 38.92 -32.41 0.31
C THR A 837 38.80 -31.06 -0.38
N ARG A 838 38.77 -31.06 -1.72
CA ARG A 838 38.51 -29.86 -2.53
C ARG A 838 37.02 -29.56 -2.61
N MET A 839 36.68 -28.27 -2.69
CA MET A 839 35.33 -27.88 -3.08
C MET A 839 35.08 -28.25 -4.56
N PRO A 840 33.86 -28.65 -4.94
CA PRO A 840 33.55 -28.98 -6.32
C PRO A 840 33.71 -27.74 -7.21
N THR A 841 34.31 -27.89 -8.38
CA THR A 841 34.53 -26.78 -9.34
C THR A 841 33.46 -26.71 -10.44
N GLN A 842 32.53 -27.68 -10.43
CA GLN A 842 31.39 -27.86 -11.33
C GLN A 842 30.29 -28.61 -10.57
N SER A 843 29.09 -28.72 -11.15
CA SER A 843 27.97 -29.43 -10.52
C SER A 843 28.29 -30.90 -10.23
N PRO A 844 28.32 -31.34 -8.96
CA PRO A 844 28.56 -32.74 -8.60
C PRO A 844 27.37 -33.65 -8.93
N VAL A 845 26.22 -33.08 -9.34
CA VAL A 845 25.08 -33.85 -9.89
C VAL A 845 25.38 -34.33 -11.30
N LEU A 846 25.99 -33.45 -12.10
CA LEU A 846 26.31 -33.69 -13.51
C LEU A 846 27.66 -34.41 -13.67
N GLU A 847 28.55 -34.25 -12.69
CA GLU A 847 29.88 -34.88 -12.63
C GLU A 847 30.03 -35.63 -11.28
N PRO A 848 29.39 -36.80 -11.09
CA PRO A 848 29.36 -37.51 -9.81
C PRO A 848 30.74 -37.90 -9.25
N GLU A 849 31.75 -38.04 -10.11
CA GLU A 849 33.15 -38.28 -9.74
C GLU A 849 33.75 -37.18 -8.85
N LEU A 850 33.12 -36.00 -8.78
CA LEU A 850 33.51 -34.91 -7.89
C LEU A 850 33.21 -35.17 -6.40
N GLY A 851 32.68 -36.35 -6.06
CA GLY A 851 32.52 -36.80 -4.67
C GLY A 851 31.09 -36.69 -4.14
N LEU A 852 30.10 -36.91 -5.00
CA LEU A 852 28.69 -36.92 -4.61
C LEU A 852 28.39 -38.17 -3.74
N ASN A 853 27.90 -37.95 -2.52
CA ASN A 853 27.54 -39.01 -1.57
C ASN A 853 26.05 -39.36 -1.70
N MET A 854 25.75 -40.40 -2.50
CA MET A 854 24.37 -40.84 -2.71
C MET A 854 23.72 -41.45 -1.46
N ASN A 855 24.49 -42.03 -0.55
CA ASN A 855 23.95 -42.56 0.71
C ASN A 855 23.42 -41.43 1.58
N PHE A 856 24.14 -40.31 1.62
CA PHE A 856 23.69 -39.09 2.28
C PHE A 856 22.41 -38.54 1.62
N ILE A 857 22.40 -38.36 0.30
CA ILE A 857 21.24 -37.78 -0.41
C ILE A 857 19.98 -38.63 -0.18
N ARG A 858 20.09 -39.95 -0.36
CA ARG A 858 18.98 -40.90 -0.14
C ARG A 858 18.49 -40.99 1.30
N SER A 859 19.27 -40.51 2.27
CA SER A 859 18.87 -40.52 3.68
C SER A 859 17.79 -39.49 4.03
N TRP A 860 17.57 -38.50 3.17
CA TRP A 860 16.59 -37.43 3.40
C TRP A 860 15.77 -37.04 2.16
N LEU A 861 16.32 -37.22 0.94
CA LEU A 861 15.63 -36.93 -0.30
C LEU A 861 15.02 -38.22 -0.87
N PRO A 862 13.69 -38.29 -1.06
CA PRO A 862 13.07 -39.45 -1.71
C PRO A 862 13.62 -39.68 -3.12
N GLU A 863 13.74 -40.95 -3.54
CA GLU A 863 14.32 -41.30 -4.85
C GLU A 863 13.57 -40.61 -6.01
N SER A 864 12.24 -40.51 -5.94
CA SER A 864 11.43 -39.82 -6.94
C SER A 864 11.76 -38.32 -7.04
N ALA A 865 12.04 -37.66 -5.92
CA ALA A 865 12.45 -36.26 -5.89
C ALA A 865 13.89 -36.09 -6.41
N TRP A 866 14.78 -37.04 -6.09
CA TRP A 866 16.14 -37.05 -6.61
C TRP A 866 16.18 -37.18 -8.14
N GLU A 867 15.43 -38.11 -8.72
CA GLU A 867 15.38 -38.30 -10.17
C GLU A 867 14.84 -37.05 -10.88
N ILE A 868 13.82 -36.39 -10.32
CA ILE A 868 13.33 -35.10 -10.83
C ILE A 868 14.42 -34.04 -10.75
N PHE A 869 15.06 -33.88 -9.60
CA PHE A 869 16.12 -32.89 -9.42
C PHE A 869 17.26 -33.09 -10.42
N LYS A 870 17.75 -34.32 -10.54
CA LYS A 870 18.79 -34.68 -11.50
C LYS A 870 18.38 -34.37 -12.93
N SER A 871 17.18 -34.79 -13.35
CA SER A 871 16.68 -34.56 -14.70
C SER A 871 16.53 -33.07 -15.03
N VAL A 872 16.11 -32.25 -14.07
CA VAL A 872 16.06 -30.79 -14.21
C VAL A 872 17.46 -30.20 -14.41
N ARG A 873 18.46 -30.65 -13.64
CA ARG A 873 19.85 -30.19 -13.81
C ARG A 873 20.43 -30.62 -15.17
N GLU A 874 20.10 -31.81 -15.64
CA GLU A 874 20.51 -32.31 -16.97
C GLU A 874 19.88 -31.50 -18.11
N ASP A 875 18.60 -31.16 -17.99
CA ASP A 875 17.88 -30.32 -18.95
C ASP A 875 18.49 -28.92 -19.06
N GLU A 876 18.77 -28.27 -17.92
CA GLU A 876 19.49 -26.98 -17.90
C GLU A 876 20.83 -27.08 -18.65
N ARG A 877 21.62 -28.14 -18.41
CA ARG A 877 22.90 -28.32 -19.13
C ARG A 877 22.69 -28.58 -20.63
N ASN A 878 21.63 -29.26 -21.03
CA ASN A 878 21.30 -29.47 -22.44
C ASN A 878 20.92 -28.16 -23.13
N ASN A 879 20.19 -27.27 -22.45
CA ASN A 879 19.89 -25.93 -22.95
C ASN A 879 21.18 -25.11 -23.14
N LEU A 880 22.16 -25.23 -22.22
CA LEU A 880 23.48 -24.60 -22.38
C LEU A 880 24.26 -25.17 -23.58
N LYS A 881 24.18 -26.48 -23.85
CA LYS A 881 24.80 -27.09 -25.05
C LYS A 881 24.23 -26.48 -26.32
N ALA A 882 22.91 -26.36 -26.43
CA ALA A 882 22.26 -25.72 -27.58
C ALA A 882 22.71 -24.25 -27.75
N LEU A 883 22.83 -23.52 -26.64
CA LEU A 883 23.35 -22.14 -26.62
C LEU A 883 24.81 -22.04 -27.09
N LYS A 884 25.64 -23.05 -26.77
CA LYS A 884 27.05 -23.16 -27.17
C LYS A 884 27.22 -23.45 -28.66
N GLU A 885 26.30 -24.21 -29.25
CA GLU A 885 26.30 -24.58 -30.67
C GLU A 885 25.90 -23.42 -31.60
N ASN A 886 25.30 -22.35 -31.07
CA ASN A 886 25.00 -21.13 -31.82
C ASN A 886 26.27 -20.32 -32.16
N LYS A 887 26.33 -19.74 -33.36
CA LYS A 887 27.47 -18.92 -33.83
C LYS A 887 27.73 -17.75 -32.86
N GLY A 888 28.91 -17.73 -32.25
CA GLY A 888 29.37 -16.68 -31.33
C GLY A 888 29.69 -17.16 -29.90
N ASN A 889 29.29 -18.38 -29.53
CA ASN A 889 29.39 -18.89 -28.16
C ASN A 889 30.26 -20.15 -28.01
N SER A 890 30.86 -20.66 -29.08
CA SER A 890 31.59 -21.94 -29.09
C SER A 890 32.75 -22.00 -28.09
N ASP A 891 33.37 -20.85 -27.83
CA ASP A 891 34.56 -20.74 -26.99
C ASP A 891 34.23 -20.50 -25.51
N LEU A 892 32.96 -20.24 -25.18
CA LEU A 892 32.51 -19.99 -23.81
C LEU A 892 32.47 -21.28 -22.97
N SER A 893 32.90 -21.18 -21.72
CA SER A 893 32.77 -22.24 -20.72
C SER A 893 31.32 -22.43 -20.24
N TRP A 894 31.03 -23.55 -19.58
CA TRP A 894 29.71 -23.78 -18.98
C TRP A 894 29.34 -22.72 -17.94
N LYS A 895 30.33 -22.22 -17.19
CA LYS A 895 30.13 -21.17 -16.19
C LYS A 895 29.70 -19.86 -16.84
N GLU A 896 30.31 -19.49 -17.95
CA GLU A 896 30.01 -18.25 -18.69
C GLU A 896 28.63 -18.32 -19.36
N LEU A 897 28.31 -19.44 -20.02
CA LEU A 897 26.98 -19.64 -20.62
C LEU A 897 25.88 -19.66 -19.56
N SER A 898 26.11 -20.35 -18.44
CA SER A 898 25.19 -20.37 -17.32
C SER A 898 25.02 -18.98 -16.70
N ALA A 899 26.07 -18.16 -16.65
CA ALA A 899 25.99 -16.79 -16.13
C ALA A 899 25.10 -15.89 -17.00
N ILE A 900 25.09 -16.07 -18.33
CA ILE A 900 24.18 -15.37 -19.25
C ILE A 900 22.73 -15.73 -18.93
N VAL A 901 22.43 -17.02 -18.78
CA VAL A 901 21.09 -17.49 -18.39
C VAL A 901 20.71 -16.97 -16.99
N CYS A 902 21.66 -17.00 -16.04
CA CYS A 902 21.44 -16.47 -14.69
C CYS A 902 21.06 -14.99 -14.71
N GLN A 903 21.80 -14.19 -15.48
CA GLN A 903 21.52 -12.76 -15.62
C GLN A 903 20.14 -12.51 -16.23
N GLU A 904 19.64 -13.42 -17.08
CA GLU A 904 18.33 -13.31 -17.75
C GLU A 904 17.14 -13.80 -16.92
N HIS A 905 17.32 -14.75 -16.01
CA HIS A 905 16.18 -15.44 -15.37
C HIS A 905 16.21 -15.41 -13.83
N TYR A 906 17.34 -15.06 -13.22
CA TYR A 906 17.55 -15.06 -11.76
C TYR A 906 17.91 -13.67 -11.21
#